data_AF-A0A850AEY1-F1
#
_entry.id   AF-A0A850AEY1-F1
#
_cell.length_a   1.000
_cell.length_b   1.000
_cell.length_c   1.000
_cell.angle_alpha   90.00
_cell.angle_beta   90.00
_cell.angle_gamma   90.00
#
_symmetry.space_group_name_H-M   'P 1'
#
loop_
_entity.id
_entity.type
_entity.pdbx_description
1 polymer ?
#
loop_
_entity_poly.entity_id
_entity_poly.type
_entity_poly.pdbx_seq_one_letter_code
_entity_poly.pdbx_strand_id
1 'polypeptide(L)'
;MSDKDIGTTLKHLCMGCMRNKGPVKTCPHCHWEESGPLQYLHHLPLRTVLNNRFLIGRVLSEGKFSITYLAYNLRTRQKLIIKEFYPRDIARRNVGNPNLALADLKHESDFNFGLGKFIEEGMALEKIKYLPGLARGQGSVRANGTAYQLTEFIEGPHLQEYLAGKGGQVSFHHLVRILTPVMVALEKAHEHHVLHHDIYPENIIVGRDGLGTLVDFTATRFELAQKWNILSSLSRPGYSPPEFYSKAPQVGPWSDIYSLAATMFFALSGQAPTAAAERLRKKPLPPPHEFGADVTGETETVLLKALSLNPRERFQTMKAFKESILESWYAWERKKPSSAVEAFSRAKCPYCGVVNEVLRTDLETGTTTCFACHHPLVADDGTILPAPSAEPVSPAPRPVEPEAVPAVKVRIKQAPSRKAEAITSAKEAFTLVPCLACGVKNEVLISDLGTIALCVECGARLPAPSPSPAPAPAPPSPAPPELSPEIPVAEAPPPPAISPEIIQESARAEAPEQIAAPPENLVEISEGVYDHPRDAGSETAPPPAAVEEAPAAGREAKERITRAEEPQRSPGEAIAEPGPAAPPAPAKPKPQPHAGPLTPLDCPECRSRNYFTIEEILGGVTCEKCGYRFFSQPAEEKKSMDGIRRERLREKRRQGRKLMLTWVSIIVGAVMLTGGILAYRFIQEDRTESRAYRHYIEQADRLFEEGNYPEALGNYRSALVLEPEEPYLIAQIRECERLLLEFEKKADEQKQQNLLSGQLNRADSLFAAGDLEAARLAYEAALLASPEDPYILSRLGEINKPAAAPPRAAATSPGRISVPSGANLQATIDRAAPSSVIHLGEGIFTLPKPLRISKSLELRGAGPNHTLIISSAGEAVLLIQDAGELSVANIGFEHQGEAWADVLRVSNSAANFNNCMFKGGVYNQEQRSGGSGLVFEGNSRGKVQNSRFNGNYIAVNARQRSQPLLSGNEIWGNHIGVQISENARPVLKSNRIRENFNNGIAILDQAQPEIEANQVIDNKANGLFFYGAKFNGTIRNNQVLNNRDLGILLTNESQPTIEDNKIQWNGMGGIQYNDRASGIVRYNVIQANKSGGVKITNSSHPTLKENIIKGNHGDGIEISDKAAPTVDGNEIIQNNGDGISLLLSSPGGFVRNNICKGNQGYGISILKPARPTLINNQLQGNYEGVLYEETAAAN
;
A
#
# COMPACT_ATOMS: atom_id res chain seq x y z
N MET A 1 -5.51 -24.43 -14.90
CA MET A 1 -4.55 -24.93 -13.88
C MET A 1 -5.27 -24.89 -12.56
N SER A 2 -5.31 -26.03 -11.88
CA SER A 2 -5.74 -26.18 -10.49
C SER A 2 -4.66 -25.65 -9.53
N ASP A 3 -4.99 -25.45 -8.25
CA ASP A 3 -4.00 -25.04 -7.25
C ASP A 3 -2.92 -26.11 -7.00
N LYS A 4 -3.23 -27.40 -7.22
CA LYS A 4 -2.22 -28.48 -7.24
C LYS A 4 -1.18 -28.29 -8.37
N ASP A 5 -1.58 -27.72 -9.52
CA ASP A 5 -0.65 -27.36 -10.61
C ASP A 5 0.21 -26.13 -10.24
N ILE A 6 -0.32 -25.20 -9.45
CA ILE A 6 0.37 -23.96 -9.05
C ILE A 6 1.47 -24.29 -8.02
N GLY A 7 1.14 -25.09 -6.99
CA GLY A 7 2.12 -25.53 -5.98
C GLY A 7 3.29 -26.31 -6.57
N THR A 8 3.02 -27.22 -7.50
CA THR A 8 4.08 -27.94 -8.24
C THR A 8 4.89 -27.03 -9.16
N THR A 9 4.25 -26.10 -9.89
CA THR A 9 4.95 -25.16 -10.78
C THR A 9 5.95 -24.27 -10.02
N LEU A 10 5.59 -23.76 -8.83
CA LEU A 10 6.48 -22.92 -8.02
C LEU A 10 7.66 -23.70 -7.42
N LYS A 11 7.42 -24.95 -6.99
CA LYS A 11 8.47 -25.87 -6.54
C LYS A 11 9.53 -26.14 -7.62
N HIS A 12 9.11 -26.08 -8.89
CA HIS A 12 9.96 -26.32 -10.05
C HIS A 12 10.48 -25.05 -10.76
N LEU A 13 10.17 -23.85 -10.29
CA LEU A 13 10.76 -22.61 -10.81
C LEU A 13 12.25 -22.49 -10.41
N CYS A 14 13.13 -22.11 -11.34
CA CYS A 14 14.55 -21.87 -11.07
C CYS A 14 14.79 -20.43 -10.58
N MET A 15 15.37 -20.27 -9.39
CA MET A 15 15.64 -18.94 -8.82
C MET A 15 16.73 -18.13 -9.56
N GLY A 16 17.49 -18.75 -10.46
CA GLY A 16 18.55 -18.11 -11.24
C GLY A 16 18.09 -17.43 -12.54
N CYS A 17 16.92 -17.81 -13.07
CA CYS A 17 16.38 -17.22 -14.32
C CYS A 17 14.84 -17.12 -14.38
N MET A 18 14.13 -17.52 -13.32
CA MET A 18 12.67 -17.54 -13.22
C MET A 18 11.95 -18.27 -14.36
N ARG A 19 12.57 -19.34 -14.88
CA ARG A 19 11.94 -20.32 -15.78
C ARG A 19 11.72 -21.64 -15.06
N ASN A 20 10.68 -22.37 -15.44
CA ASN A 20 10.41 -23.70 -14.90
C ASN A 20 11.52 -24.67 -15.34
N LYS A 21 12.23 -25.26 -14.36
CA LYS A 21 13.29 -26.24 -14.57
C LYS A 21 12.85 -27.69 -14.32
N GLY A 22 11.60 -27.93 -13.94
CA GLY A 22 11.15 -29.26 -13.54
C GLY A 22 11.88 -29.77 -12.28
N PRO A 23 11.97 -31.10 -12.07
CA PRO A 23 12.55 -31.70 -10.88
C PRO A 23 14.10 -31.74 -10.85
N VAL A 24 14.81 -31.30 -11.89
CA VAL A 24 16.28 -31.37 -11.93
C VAL A 24 16.95 -30.34 -11.00
N LYS A 25 18.15 -30.66 -10.50
CA LYS A 25 18.93 -29.79 -9.62
C LYS A 25 19.42 -28.54 -10.36
N THR A 26 20.31 -28.73 -11.32
CA THR A 26 20.85 -27.74 -12.25
C THR A 26 19.78 -27.32 -13.27
N CYS A 27 19.66 -26.03 -13.57
CA CYS A 27 18.64 -25.52 -14.50
C CYS A 27 19.03 -25.75 -15.98
N PRO A 28 18.16 -26.32 -16.83
CA PRO A 28 18.45 -26.49 -18.26
C PRO A 28 18.46 -25.17 -19.05
N HIS A 29 17.89 -24.08 -18.50
CA HIS A 29 17.72 -22.78 -19.18
C HIS A 29 18.79 -21.74 -18.86
N CYS A 30 19.66 -22.00 -17.89
CA CYS A 30 20.72 -21.06 -17.47
C CYS A 30 21.90 -21.74 -16.74
N HIS A 31 21.91 -23.08 -16.65
CA HIS A 31 22.93 -23.90 -16.00
C HIS A 31 23.22 -23.58 -14.51
N TRP A 32 22.40 -22.75 -13.89
CA TRP A 32 22.50 -22.37 -12.49
C TRP A 32 21.85 -23.41 -11.57
N GLU A 33 22.41 -23.58 -10.36
CA GLU A 33 21.98 -24.57 -9.38
C GLU A 33 21.76 -23.96 -8.00
N GLU A 34 20.70 -24.38 -7.31
CA GLU A 34 20.30 -23.86 -5.99
C GLU A 34 21.12 -24.45 -4.83
N SER A 35 21.97 -25.45 -5.09
CA SER A 35 22.81 -26.17 -4.13
C SER A 35 24.17 -25.51 -3.84
N GLY A 36 24.43 -24.31 -4.33
CA GLY A 36 25.72 -23.62 -4.16
C GLY A 36 26.03 -23.25 -2.71
N PRO A 37 27.30 -22.94 -2.38
CA PRO A 37 27.66 -22.43 -1.05
C PRO A 37 26.83 -21.18 -0.73
N LEU A 38 26.40 -21.06 0.53
CA LEU A 38 25.41 -20.08 0.99
C LEU A 38 25.71 -18.67 0.47
N GLN A 39 24.72 -18.09 -0.24
CA GLN A 39 24.71 -16.66 -0.54
C GLN A 39 24.76 -15.87 0.77
N TYR A 40 25.39 -14.70 0.72
CA TYR A 40 25.92 -14.01 1.88
C TYR A 40 24.88 -13.84 3.01
N LEU A 41 25.35 -13.93 4.26
CA LEU A 41 24.55 -14.02 5.50
C LEU A 41 23.48 -12.92 5.65
N HIS A 42 23.62 -11.81 4.92
CA HIS A 42 22.76 -10.62 4.96
C HIS A 42 21.84 -10.44 3.73
N HIS A 43 21.80 -11.38 2.80
CA HIS A 43 20.86 -11.37 1.66
C HIS A 43 19.47 -11.87 2.08
N LEU A 44 18.42 -11.50 1.34
CA LEU A 44 17.13 -12.20 1.45
C LEU A 44 17.28 -13.65 0.98
N PRO A 45 16.72 -14.64 1.71
CA PRO A 45 16.75 -16.03 1.28
C PRO A 45 16.10 -16.24 -0.10
N LEU A 46 16.69 -17.12 -0.91
CA LEU A 46 16.08 -17.61 -2.14
C LEU A 46 14.67 -18.15 -1.84
N ARG A 47 13.72 -17.90 -2.76
CA ARG A 47 12.29 -18.26 -2.62
C ARG A 47 11.52 -17.48 -1.53
N THR A 48 12.10 -16.44 -0.92
CA THR A 48 11.33 -15.49 -0.09
C THR A 48 10.18 -14.90 -0.90
N VAL A 49 8.96 -14.93 -0.38
CA VAL A 49 7.80 -14.27 -1.00
C VAL A 49 7.59 -12.90 -0.36
N LEU A 50 8.05 -11.85 -1.03
CA LEU A 50 7.86 -10.47 -0.59
C LEU A 50 6.41 -10.04 -0.85
N ASN A 51 5.74 -9.53 0.19
CA ASN A 51 4.40 -8.94 0.14
C ASN A 51 3.35 -9.83 -0.57
N ASN A 52 3.39 -11.14 -0.31
CA ASN A 52 2.56 -12.20 -0.90
C ASN A 52 2.45 -12.19 -2.44
N ARG A 53 3.39 -11.54 -3.14
CA ARG A 53 3.30 -11.31 -4.59
C ARG A 53 4.61 -11.51 -5.36
N PHE A 54 5.77 -11.27 -4.75
CA PHE A 54 7.05 -11.28 -5.47
C PHE A 54 7.99 -12.33 -4.91
N LEU A 55 8.25 -13.37 -5.70
CA LEU A 55 9.19 -14.44 -5.34
C LEU A 55 10.61 -13.97 -5.63
N ILE A 56 11.44 -13.86 -4.59
CA ILE A 56 12.84 -13.45 -4.67
C ILE A 56 13.70 -14.61 -5.14
N GLY A 57 14.54 -14.36 -6.15
CA GLY A 57 15.55 -15.29 -6.65
C GLY A 57 16.96 -14.77 -6.42
N ARG A 58 17.88 -15.08 -7.35
CA ARG A 58 19.30 -14.71 -7.20
C ARG A 58 19.49 -13.20 -7.05
N VAL A 59 20.47 -12.80 -6.24
CA VAL A 59 21.08 -11.47 -6.34
C VAL A 59 21.71 -11.30 -7.72
N LEU A 60 21.54 -10.10 -8.29
CA LEU A 60 22.11 -9.65 -9.56
C LEU A 60 23.30 -8.71 -9.31
N SER A 61 23.17 -7.79 -8.34
CA SER A 61 24.25 -6.92 -7.90
C SER A 61 24.08 -6.54 -6.42
N GLU A 62 25.19 -6.20 -5.77
CA GLU A 62 25.18 -5.62 -4.42
C GLU A 62 26.11 -4.40 -4.40
N GLY A 63 25.58 -3.26 -3.98
CA GLY A 63 26.33 -2.03 -3.73
C GLY A 63 26.37 -1.69 -2.24
N LYS A 64 27.14 -0.64 -1.89
CA LYS A 64 27.27 -0.15 -0.51
C LYS A 64 25.94 0.22 0.18
N PHE A 65 24.92 0.56 -0.61
CA PHE A 65 23.63 1.10 -0.15
C PHE A 65 22.40 0.24 -0.50
N SER A 66 22.56 -0.81 -1.33
CA SER A 66 21.42 -1.56 -1.86
C SER A 66 21.81 -2.94 -2.41
N ILE A 67 20.90 -3.90 -2.31
CA ILE A 67 21.01 -5.23 -2.94
C ILE A 67 19.94 -5.33 -4.04
N THR A 68 20.33 -5.72 -5.25
CA THR A 68 19.43 -5.87 -6.39
C THR A 68 19.21 -7.36 -6.69
N TYR A 69 17.96 -7.79 -6.67
CA TYR A 69 17.51 -9.18 -6.84
C TYR A 69 16.75 -9.35 -8.17
N LEU A 70 16.92 -10.52 -8.80
CA LEU A 70 15.96 -11.02 -9.77
C LEU A 70 14.71 -11.52 -9.01
N ALA A 71 13.53 -11.09 -9.42
CA ALA A 71 12.27 -11.52 -8.82
C ALA A 71 11.26 -12.01 -9.87
N TYR A 72 10.18 -12.63 -9.39
CA TYR A 72 9.06 -13.11 -10.21
C TYR A 72 7.73 -12.68 -9.59
N ASN A 73 6.90 -11.94 -10.34
CA ASN A 73 5.58 -11.48 -9.90
C ASN A 73 4.58 -12.63 -10.07
N LEU A 74 4.20 -13.27 -8.96
CA LEU A 74 3.34 -14.44 -8.90
C LEU A 74 1.97 -14.22 -9.56
N ARG A 75 1.46 -12.97 -9.56
CA ARG A 75 0.16 -12.62 -10.15
C ARG A 75 0.21 -12.43 -11.67
N THR A 76 1.27 -11.82 -12.22
CA THR A 76 1.38 -11.58 -13.68
C THR A 76 2.28 -12.58 -14.40
N ARG A 77 2.93 -13.51 -13.67
CA ARG A 77 3.85 -14.53 -14.20
C ARG A 77 5.05 -13.96 -14.97
N GLN A 78 5.41 -12.70 -14.68
CA GLN A 78 6.52 -11.97 -15.31
C GLN A 78 7.72 -11.83 -14.37
N LYS A 79 8.90 -11.69 -14.96
CA LYS A 79 10.13 -11.28 -14.28
C LYS A 79 10.06 -9.79 -13.93
N LEU A 80 10.75 -9.40 -12.86
CA LEU A 80 11.02 -8.01 -12.50
C LEU A 80 12.35 -7.92 -11.75
N ILE A 81 12.85 -6.69 -11.62
CA ILE A 81 13.96 -6.34 -10.74
C ILE A 81 13.37 -5.85 -9.41
N ILE A 82 13.97 -6.27 -8.30
CA ILE A 82 13.66 -5.73 -6.96
C ILE A 82 14.95 -5.26 -6.32
N LYS A 83 15.01 -3.99 -5.94
CA LYS A 83 16.18 -3.35 -5.32
C LYS A 83 15.83 -2.99 -3.89
N GLU A 84 16.54 -3.58 -2.94
CA GLU A 84 16.37 -3.38 -1.49
C GLU A 84 17.31 -2.28 -1.00
N PHE A 85 16.82 -1.39 -0.15
CA PHE A 85 17.68 -0.48 0.60
C PHE A 85 18.45 -1.25 1.68
N TYR A 86 19.77 -1.31 1.54
CA TYR A 86 20.66 -2.05 2.44
C TYR A 86 22.00 -1.29 2.60
N PRO A 87 22.08 -0.29 3.50
CA PRO A 87 23.32 0.42 3.79
C PRO A 87 24.24 -0.44 4.66
N ARG A 88 25.14 -1.20 4.00
CA ARG A 88 25.91 -2.32 4.60
C ARG A 88 26.71 -1.93 5.85
N ASP A 89 27.17 -0.69 5.94
CA ASP A 89 27.97 -0.19 7.07
C ASP A 89 27.16 -0.02 8.36
N ILE A 90 25.84 0.20 8.28
CA ILE A 90 24.96 0.53 9.43
C ILE A 90 23.75 -0.39 9.58
N ALA A 91 23.45 -1.23 8.58
CA ALA A 91 22.36 -2.21 8.60
C ALA A 91 22.88 -3.64 8.76
N ARG A 92 22.15 -4.47 9.50
CA ARG A 92 22.41 -5.91 9.69
C ARG A 92 21.13 -6.73 9.47
N ARG A 93 21.30 -7.96 9.01
CA ARG A 93 20.24 -8.98 8.93
C ARG A 93 20.77 -10.26 9.57
N ASN A 94 19.92 -10.94 10.34
CA ASN A 94 20.26 -12.25 10.91
C ASN A 94 19.96 -13.35 9.89
N VAL A 95 20.77 -14.41 9.87
CA VAL A 95 20.68 -15.50 8.88
C VAL A 95 19.27 -16.09 8.86
N GLY A 96 18.66 -16.15 7.68
CA GLY A 96 17.31 -16.68 7.47
C GLY A 96 16.16 -15.77 7.92
N ASN A 97 16.42 -14.70 8.69
CA ASN A 97 15.39 -13.73 9.07
C ASN A 97 15.24 -12.70 7.95
N PRO A 98 14.05 -12.51 7.35
CA PRO A 98 13.87 -11.50 6.32
C PRO A 98 14.01 -10.06 6.85
N ASN A 99 13.84 -9.81 8.15
CA ASN A 99 13.89 -8.47 8.75
C ASN A 99 15.32 -7.92 8.90
N LEU A 100 15.47 -6.64 8.55
CA LEU A 100 16.65 -5.81 8.74
C LEU A 100 16.57 -5.10 10.12
N ALA A 101 17.72 -4.99 10.79
CA ALA A 101 17.90 -4.21 12.01
C ALA A 101 19.10 -3.25 11.87
N LEU A 102 19.14 -2.20 12.70
CA LEU A 102 20.30 -1.30 12.77
C LEU A 102 21.46 -1.96 13.53
N ALA A 103 22.69 -1.67 13.13
CA ALA A 103 23.89 -2.08 13.84
C ALA A 103 24.09 -1.30 15.15
N ASP A 104 23.58 -0.06 15.22
CA ASP A 104 23.69 0.86 16.35
C ASP A 104 22.58 1.94 16.21
N LEU A 105 21.91 2.29 17.31
CA LEU A 105 20.84 3.30 17.33
C LEU A 105 21.32 4.69 16.91
N LYS A 106 22.61 5.03 17.09
CA LYS A 106 23.15 6.34 16.65
C LYS A 106 23.04 6.58 15.14
N HIS A 107 22.84 5.52 14.34
CA HIS A 107 22.68 5.60 12.89
C HIS A 107 21.21 5.62 12.44
N GLU A 108 20.24 5.64 13.36
CA GLU A 108 18.80 5.67 13.02
C GLU A 108 18.42 6.89 12.16
N SER A 109 18.95 8.07 12.47
CA SER A 109 18.70 9.30 11.69
C SER A 109 19.31 9.26 10.29
N ASP A 110 20.45 8.58 10.12
CA ASP A 110 21.09 8.35 8.82
C ASP A 110 20.36 7.29 7.99
N PHE A 111 19.95 6.18 8.62
CA PHE A 111 19.17 5.14 7.99
C PHE A 111 17.80 5.65 7.53
N ASN A 112 17.06 6.35 8.41
CA ASN A 112 15.75 6.89 8.08
C ASN A 112 15.82 7.99 7.01
N PHE A 113 16.87 8.82 6.99
CA PHE A 113 17.14 9.74 5.89
C PHE A 113 17.36 8.99 4.56
N GLY A 114 18.23 7.99 4.55
CA GLY A 114 18.52 7.19 3.35
C GLY A 114 17.33 6.40 2.84
N LEU A 115 16.55 5.81 3.76
CA LEU A 115 15.32 5.08 3.46
C LEU A 115 14.23 6.00 2.89
N GLY A 116 14.09 7.22 3.42
CA GLY A 116 13.21 8.25 2.88
C GLY A 116 13.58 8.58 1.42
N LYS A 117 14.87 8.86 1.17
CA LYS A 117 15.39 9.15 -0.17
C LYS A 117 15.24 7.99 -1.17
N PHE A 118 15.42 6.76 -0.71
CA PHE A 118 15.19 5.56 -1.52
C PHE A 118 13.75 5.44 -2.03
N ILE A 119 12.79 5.92 -1.24
CA ILE A 119 11.36 5.91 -1.56
C ILE A 119 10.97 7.13 -2.40
N GLU A 120 11.54 8.32 -2.12
CA GLU A 120 11.41 9.50 -3.01
C GLU A 120 11.83 9.17 -4.45
N GLU A 121 12.98 8.50 -4.62
CA GLU A 121 13.48 8.03 -5.92
C GLU A 121 12.52 7.05 -6.60
N GLY A 122 12.01 6.05 -5.86
CA GLY A 122 11.04 5.07 -6.38
C GLY A 122 9.72 5.71 -6.81
N MET A 123 9.19 6.65 -6.01
CA MET A 123 7.96 7.39 -6.32
C MET A 123 8.16 8.39 -7.48
N ALA A 124 9.38 8.90 -7.68
CA ALA A 124 9.68 9.76 -8.83
C ALA A 124 9.65 8.97 -10.15
N LEU A 125 10.26 7.78 -10.16
CA LEU A 125 10.25 6.88 -11.33
C LEU A 125 8.85 6.35 -11.67
N GLU A 126 7.99 6.09 -10.68
CA GLU A 126 6.60 5.67 -10.89
C GLU A 126 5.72 6.75 -11.56
N LYS A 127 6.06 8.03 -11.37
CA LYS A 127 5.34 9.18 -11.97
C LYS A 127 5.73 9.47 -13.42
N ILE A 128 6.90 9.01 -13.87
CA ILE A 128 7.34 9.19 -15.26
C ILE A 128 6.52 8.24 -16.14
N LYS A 129 5.79 8.80 -17.12
CA LYS A 129 5.05 8.01 -18.13
C LYS A 129 6.01 7.05 -18.86
N TYR A 130 5.49 5.93 -19.35
CA TYR A 130 6.29 4.93 -20.05
C TYR A 130 7.10 5.54 -21.20
N LEU A 131 8.41 5.26 -21.22
CA LEU A 131 9.37 5.76 -22.19
C LEU A 131 10.35 4.61 -22.52
N PRO A 132 10.55 4.21 -23.80
CA PRO A 132 11.36 3.03 -24.14
C PRO A 132 12.81 3.08 -23.65
N GLY A 133 13.35 4.30 -23.51
CA GLY A 133 14.71 4.54 -23.02
C GLY A 133 14.89 4.44 -21.50
N LEU A 134 13.86 4.10 -20.73
CA LEU A 134 13.88 4.05 -19.26
C LEU A 134 13.10 2.84 -18.75
N ALA A 135 13.74 2.00 -17.94
CA ALA A 135 13.04 0.88 -17.30
C ALA A 135 11.95 1.39 -16.35
N ARG A 136 10.71 1.01 -16.64
CA ARG A 136 9.50 1.45 -15.94
C ARG A 136 9.52 1.07 -14.46
N GLY A 137 9.30 2.07 -13.60
CA GLY A 137 8.97 1.86 -12.19
C GLY A 137 7.62 1.15 -12.04
N GLN A 138 7.59 0.10 -11.22
CA GLN A 138 6.39 -0.64 -10.83
C GLN A 138 6.00 -0.36 -9.36
N GLY A 139 6.41 0.81 -8.86
CA GLY A 139 6.22 1.30 -7.50
C GLY A 139 7.24 0.80 -6.49
N SER A 140 6.91 0.94 -5.21
CA SER A 140 7.75 0.48 -4.10
C SER A 140 6.95 -0.29 -3.03
N VAL A 141 7.66 -1.04 -2.18
CA VAL A 141 7.10 -1.84 -1.09
C VAL A 141 7.92 -1.59 0.18
N ARG A 142 7.26 -1.22 1.29
CA ARG A 142 7.84 -1.27 2.64
C ARG A 142 7.52 -2.60 3.32
N ALA A 143 8.55 -3.32 3.73
CA ALA A 143 8.49 -4.56 4.50
C ALA A 143 9.85 -4.77 5.21
N ASN A 144 9.97 -5.76 6.08
CA ASN A 144 11.28 -6.23 6.57
C ASN A 144 12.18 -5.17 7.24
N GLY A 145 11.62 -4.10 7.82
CA GLY A 145 12.40 -2.98 8.36
C GLY A 145 13.08 -2.08 7.32
N THR A 146 12.74 -2.22 6.03
CA THR A 146 13.35 -1.46 4.92
C THR A 146 12.35 -1.19 3.79
N ALA A 147 12.83 -0.73 2.63
CA ALA A 147 12.06 -0.53 1.42
C ALA A 147 12.68 -1.23 0.21
N TYR A 148 11.80 -1.56 -0.73
CA TYR A 148 12.10 -2.24 -1.98
C TYR A 148 11.54 -1.39 -3.13
N GLN A 149 12.41 -0.97 -4.06
CA GLN A 149 12.01 -0.43 -5.37
C GLN A 149 11.72 -1.60 -6.31
N LEU A 150 10.69 -1.47 -7.16
CA LEU A 150 10.33 -2.46 -8.17
C LEU A 150 10.46 -1.82 -9.56
N THR A 151 11.23 -2.45 -10.45
CA THR A 151 11.37 -2.02 -11.85
C THR A 151 11.20 -3.20 -12.80
N GLU A 152 10.83 -2.94 -14.05
CA GLU A 152 10.66 -4.01 -15.04
C GLU A 152 11.99 -4.72 -15.40
N PHE A 153 11.88 -5.96 -15.85
CA PHE A 153 13.04 -6.76 -16.30
C PHE A 153 13.20 -6.64 -17.82
N ILE A 154 14.20 -5.87 -18.27
CA ILE A 154 14.54 -5.74 -19.69
C ILE A 154 15.30 -6.99 -20.15
N GLU A 155 14.85 -7.62 -21.24
CA GLU A 155 15.53 -8.79 -21.82
C GLU A 155 16.54 -8.38 -22.91
N GLY A 156 17.80 -8.24 -22.51
CA GLY A 156 18.92 -7.98 -23.42
C GLY A 156 20.28 -8.06 -22.71
N PRO A 157 21.39 -8.07 -23.46
CA PRO A 157 22.73 -7.81 -22.90
C PRO A 157 22.87 -6.36 -22.44
N HIS A 158 23.75 -6.12 -21.48
CA HIS A 158 24.20 -4.77 -21.14
C HIS A 158 25.02 -4.19 -22.32
N LEU A 159 25.06 -2.86 -22.49
CA LEU A 159 25.73 -2.22 -23.63
C LEU A 159 27.22 -2.61 -23.72
N GLN A 160 27.90 -2.79 -22.59
CA GLN A 160 29.28 -3.32 -22.53
C GLN A 160 29.41 -4.73 -23.16
N GLU A 161 28.47 -5.63 -22.85
CA GLU A 161 28.43 -7.00 -23.39
C GLU A 161 28.02 -7.01 -24.87
N TYR A 162 27.07 -6.14 -25.25
CA TYR A 162 26.65 -5.93 -26.63
C TYR A 162 27.81 -5.46 -27.52
N LEU A 163 28.60 -4.49 -27.03
CA LEU A 163 29.80 -3.98 -27.71
C LEU A 163 30.86 -5.08 -27.84
N ALA A 164 31.13 -5.85 -26.79
CA ALA A 164 32.03 -6.99 -26.86
C ALA A 164 31.58 -8.01 -27.94
N GLY A 165 30.28 -8.33 -27.99
CA GLY A 165 29.66 -9.16 -29.03
C GLY A 165 29.62 -8.54 -30.44
N LYS A 166 30.11 -7.30 -30.61
CA LYS A 166 30.28 -6.61 -31.90
C LYS A 166 31.74 -6.28 -32.24
N GLY A 167 32.71 -6.75 -31.45
CA GLY A 167 34.14 -6.49 -31.66
C GLY A 167 34.71 -5.30 -30.87
N GLY A 168 34.01 -4.86 -29.82
CA GLY A 168 34.45 -3.82 -28.89
C GLY A 168 33.89 -2.42 -29.16
N GLN A 169 33.49 -2.12 -30.40
CA GLN A 169 32.97 -0.81 -30.81
C GLN A 169 31.89 -0.93 -31.90
N VAL A 170 31.13 0.14 -32.13
CA VAL A 170 30.11 0.24 -33.19
C VAL A 170 30.18 1.59 -33.90
N SER A 171 29.66 1.66 -35.14
CA SER A 171 29.60 2.92 -35.89
C SER A 171 28.66 3.93 -35.24
N PHE A 172 28.93 5.23 -35.42
CA PHE A 172 28.14 6.32 -34.86
C PHE A 172 26.64 6.22 -35.19
N HIS A 173 26.30 5.91 -36.44
CA HIS A 173 24.91 5.68 -36.86
C HIS A 173 24.20 4.61 -36.03
N HIS A 174 24.88 3.49 -35.73
CA HIS A 174 24.30 2.39 -34.96
C HIS A 174 24.13 2.77 -33.49
N LEU A 175 25.13 3.47 -32.91
CA LEU A 175 25.08 3.95 -31.54
C LEU A 175 23.97 4.99 -31.31
N VAL A 176 23.77 5.93 -32.23
CA VAL A 176 22.68 6.92 -32.15
C VAL A 176 21.32 6.23 -32.13
N ARG A 177 21.11 5.17 -32.91
CA ARG A 177 19.86 4.38 -32.89
C ARG A 177 19.62 3.72 -31.53
N ILE A 178 20.67 3.18 -30.90
CA ILE A 178 20.59 2.60 -29.54
C ILE A 178 20.26 3.67 -28.49
N LEU A 179 20.93 4.82 -28.52
CA LEU A 179 20.90 5.80 -27.42
C LEU A 179 19.88 6.94 -27.58
N THR A 180 19.22 7.09 -28.74
CA THR A 180 18.17 8.11 -28.92
C THR A 180 17.00 7.97 -27.94
N PRO A 181 16.46 6.75 -27.68
CA PRO A 181 15.47 6.55 -26.61
C PRO A 181 16.00 6.98 -25.22
N VAL A 182 17.24 6.64 -24.89
CA VAL A 182 17.89 7.02 -23.61
C VAL A 182 18.00 8.54 -23.46
N MET A 183 18.35 9.26 -24.53
CA MET A 183 18.40 10.73 -24.54
C MET A 183 17.01 11.35 -24.32
N VAL A 184 15.96 10.84 -24.98
CA VAL A 184 14.56 11.30 -24.78
C VAL A 184 14.08 10.99 -23.36
N ALA A 185 14.47 9.84 -22.79
CA ALA A 185 14.13 9.48 -21.43
C ALA A 185 14.79 10.39 -20.38
N LEU A 186 16.09 10.68 -20.54
CA LEU A 186 16.82 11.59 -19.66
C LEU A 186 16.31 13.04 -19.78
N GLU A 187 16.00 13.52 -20.99
CA GLU A 187 15.31 14.79 -21.21
C GLU A 187 14.02 14.88 -20.39
N LYS A 188 13.19 13.83 -20.41
CA LYS A 188 11.93 13.83 -19.66
C LYS A 188 12.10 13.62 -18.15
N ALA A 189 13.15 12.92 -17.70
CA ALA A 189 13.50 12.84 -16.28
C ALA A 189 14.00 14.19 -15.74
N HIS A 190 14.84 14.90 -16.51
CA HIS A 190 15.37 16.22 -16.17
C HIS A 190 14.27 17.28 -16.04
N GLU A 191 13.22 17.22 -16.87
CA GLU A 191 12.02 18.06 -16.72
C GLU A 191 11.27 17.85 -15.38
N HIS A 192 11.36 16.66 -14.78
CA HIS A 192 10.78 16.35 -13.46
C HIS A 192 11.80 16.53 -12.33
N HIS A 193 12.93 17.18 -12.59
CA HIS A 193 14.06 17.37 -11.67
C HIS A 193 14.73 16.07 -11.18
N VAL A 194 14.56 14.97 -11.91
CA VAL A 194 15.20 13.67 -11.59
C VAL A 194 16.49 13.53 -12.39
N LEU A 195 17.63 13.34 -11.71
CA LEU A 195 18.94 13.06 -12.30
C LEU A 195 19.34 11.59 -12.05
N HIS A 196 20.13 11.00 -12.95
CA HIS A 196 20.51 9.58 -12.85
C HIS A 196 21.76 9.34 -12.00
N HIS A 197 22.77 10.20 -12.16
CA HIS A 197 24.06 10.18 -11.46
C HIS A 197 24.96 8.93 -11.64
N ASP A 198 24.59 7.96 -12.48
CA ASP A 198 25.35 6.70 -12.67
C ASP A 198 25.13 6.12 -14.09
N ILE A 199 25.39 6.93 -15.12
CA ILE A 199 25.25 6.53 -16.54
C ILE A 199 26.60 6.03 -17.06
N TYR A 200 26.65 4.77 -17.47
CA TYR A 200 27.83 4.10 -18.02
C TYR A 200 27.41 2.78 -18.71
N PRO A 201 28.29 2.08 -19.46
CA PRO A 201 27.92 0.94 -20.32
C PRO A 201 27.23 -0.27 -19.66
N GLU A 202 27.28 -0.47 -18.34
CA GLU A 202 26.53 -1.56 -17.68
C GLU A 202 25.13 -1.09 -17.20
N ASN A 203 24.88 0.22 -17.07
CA ASN A 203 23.55 0.75 -16.71
C ASN A 203 22.65 1.02 -17.93
N ILE A 204 23.03 0.56 -19.13
CA ILE A 204 22.19 0.58 -20.33
C ILE A 204 22.06 -0.86 -20.82
N ILE A 205 20.84 -1.36 -20.99
CA ILE A 205 20.55 -2.68 -21.58
C ILE A 205 20.12 -2.47 -23.03
N VAL A 206 20.63 -3.27 -23.96
CA VAL A 206 20.24 -3.24 -25.37
C VAL A 206 19.16 -4.30 -25.61
N GLY A 207 17.93 -3.88 -25.79
CA GLY A 207 16.77 -4.74 -26.00
C GLY A 207 16.82 -5.54 -27.31
N ARG A 208 15.93 -6.55 -27.41
CA ARG A 208 15.79 -7.41 -28.60
C ARG A 208 15.41 -6.64 -29.88
N ASP A 209 14.81 -5.47 -29.73
CA ASP A 209 14.43 -4.52 -30.77
C ASP A 209 15.60 -3.68 -31.32
N GLY A 210 16.76 -3.76 -30.66
CA GLY A 210 17.98 -3.01 -30.94
C GLY A 210 18.05 -1.63 -30.28
N LEU A 211 17.16 -1.32 -29.33
CA LEU A 211 17.12 -0.03 -28.62
C LEU A 211 17.77 -0.13 -27.24
N GLY A 212 18.31 0.99 -26.74
CA GLY A 212 18.88 1.10 -25.40
C GLY A 212 17.83 1.54 -24.37
N THR A 213 17.74 0.80 -23.26
CA THR A 213 16.93 1.15 -22.09
C THR A 213 17.85 1.38 -20.89
N LEU A 214 17.70 2.54 -20.24
CA LEU A 214 18.47 2.96 -19.08
C LEU A 214 17.92 2.31 -17.80
N VAL A 215 18.82 1.80 -16.95
CA VAL A 215 18.49 1.08 -15.71
C VAL A 215 19.30 1.60 -14.51
N ASP A 216 18.80 1.29 -13.31
CA ASP A 216 19.50 1.47 -12.04
C ASP A 216 19.84 2.94 -11.67
N PHE A 217 18.79 3.75 -11.45
CA PHE A 217 18.91 5.11 -10.89
C PHE A 217 19.57 5.13 -9.50
N THR A 218 20.16 6.28 -9.14
CA THR A 218 21.06 6.36 -7.97
C THR A 218 21.00 7.65 -7.16
N ALA A 219 19.96 8.48 -7.33
CA ALA A 219 19.82 9.76 -6.62
C ALA A 219 20.05 9.61 -5.10
N THR A 220 19.49 8.57 -4.50
CA THR A 220 19.66 8.17 -3.09
C THR A 220 21.11 7.86 -2.73
N ARG A 221 21.82 7.10 -3.58
CA ARG A 221 23.24 6.78 -3.39
C ARG A 221 24.09 8.05 -3.42
N PHE A 222 23.77 8.98 -4.32
CA PHE A 222 24.46 10.26 -4.44
C PHE A 222 24.24 11.14 -3.20
N GLU A 223 22.99 11.36 -2.78
CA GLU A 223 22.68 12.17 -1.59
C GLU A 223 23.30 11.59 -0.30
N LEU A 224 23.25 10.27 -0.11
CA LEU A 224 23.90 9.61 1.03
C LEU A 224 25.42 9.71 0.98
N ALA A 225 26.04 9.49 -0.18
CA ALA A 225 27.49 9.63 -0.32
C ALA A 225 27.95 11.09 -0.18
N GLN A 226 27.11 12.08 -0.52
CA GLN A 226 27.35 13.49 -0.23
C GLN A 226 27.27 13.76 1.28
N LYS A 227 26.20 13.32 1.95
CA LYS A 227 26.01 13.48 3.40
C LYS A 227 27.14 12.83 4.21
N TRP A 228 27.62 11.66 3.80
CA TRP A 228 28.72 10.94 4.44
C TRP A 228 30.11 11.32 3.89
N ASN A 229 30.21 12.29 2.98
CA ASN A 229 31.46 12.80 2.40
C ASN A 229 32.35 11.72 1.71
N ILE A 230 31.70 10.76 1.04
CA ILE A 230 32.31 9.63 0.31
C ILE A 230 31.94 9.57 -1.19
N LEU A 231 31.56 10.71 -1.79
CA LEU A 231 31.23 10.82 -3.22
C LEU A 231 32.33 10.27 -4.14
N SER A 232 33.61 10.50 -3.81
CA SER A 232 34.75 9.97 -4.54
C SER A 232 34.75 8.42 -4.59
N SER A 233 34.27 7.76 -3.54
CA SER A 233 34.14 6.30 -3.46
C SER A 233 32.97 5.73 -4.28
N LEU A 234 32.09 6.58 -4.83
CA LEU A 234 31.08 6.18 -5.82
C LEU A 234 31.49 6.53 -7.26
N SER A 235 32.58 7.28 -7.46
CA SER A 235 32.97 7.75 -8.78
C SER A 235 33.51 6.62 -9.67
N ARG A 236 33.10 6.60 -10.95
CA ARG A 236 33.60 5.67 -11.97
C ARG A 236 34.65 6.37 -12.84
N PRO A 237 35.89 5.87 -12.92
CA PRO A 237 36.90 6.40 -13.83
C PRO A 237 36.37 6.48 -15.28
N GLY A 238 36.72 7.54 -15.98
CA GLY A 238 36.18 7.89 -17.31
C GLY A 238 34.78 8.50 -17.26
N TYR A 239 33.81 7.79 -16.67
CA TYR A 239 32.38 8.11 -16.78
C TYR A 239 31.88 9.19 -15.82
N SER A 240 32.41 9.29 -14.60
CA SER A 240 31.97 10.33 -13.65
C SER A 240 32.52 11.72 -14.01
N PRO A 241 31.69 12.78 -13.95
CA PRO A 241 32.08 14.13 -14.29
C PRO A 241 32.95 14.77 -13.19
N PRO A 242 33.76 15.80 -13.51
CA PRO A 242 34.70 16.41 -12.56
C PRO A 242 34.03 16.98 -11.30
N GLU A 243 32.79 17.46 -11.38
CA GLU A 243 32.06 17.97 -10.21
C GLU A 243 31.79 16.91 -9.13
N PHE A 244 31.76 15.61 -9.46
CA PHE A 244 31.61 14.52 -8.46
C PHE A 244 32.85 14.37 -7.57
N TYR A 245 33.99 14.96 -7.97
CA TYR A 245 35.23 15.00 -7.19
C TYR A 245 35.35 16.28 -6.34
N SER A 246 34.33 17.16 -6.36
CA SER A 246 34.25 18.37 -5.53
C SER A 246 33.77 18.08 -4.11
N LYS A 247 34.27 18.83 -3.13
CA LYS A 247 33.71 18.86 -1.76
C LYS A 247 32.33 19.54 -1.69
N ALA A 248 32.00 20.36 -2.69
CA ALA A 248 30.70 21.00 -2.87
C ALA A 248 30.30 20.83 -4.35
N PRO A 249 29.65 19.70 -4.71
CA PRO A 249 29.30 19.40 -6.10
C PRO A 249 28.11 20.26 -6.56
N GLN A 250 28.22 20.90 -7.72
CA GLN A 250 27.10 21.51 -8.43
C GLN A 250 26.69 20.59 -9.58
N VAL A 251 25.79 19.65 -9.28
CA VAL A 251 25.23 18.70 -10.26
C VAL A 251 23.99 19.26 -10.95
N GLY A 252 23.72 18.74 -12.14
CA GLY A 252 22.58 19.11 -12.97
C GLY A 252 22.53 18.26 -14.25
N PRO A 253 21.67 18.61 -15.23
CA PRO A 253 21.60 17.91 -16.51
C PRO A 253 22.96 17.74 -17.21
N TRP A 254 23.85 18.74 -17.09
CA TRP A 254 25.23 18.72 -17.61
C TRP A 254 26.11 17.62 -17.02
N SER A 255 25.77 17.06 -15.85
CA SER A 255 26.47 15.94 -15.22
C SER A 255 26.10 14.62 -15.89
N ASP A 256 24.81 14.34 -16.05
CA ASP A 256 24.31 13.17 -16.78
C ASP A 256 24.73 13.21 -18.27
N ILE A 257 24.75 14.40 -18.90
CA ILE A 257 25.24 14.60 -20.27
C ILE A 257 26.71 14.21 -20.42
N TYR A 258 27.57 14.57 -19.46
CA TYR A 258 28.98 14.16 -19.48
C TYR A 258 29.11 12.64 -19.41
N SER A 259 28.36 11.99 -18.52
CA SER A 259 28.41 10.53 -18.32
C SER A 259 27.84 9.76 -19.52
N LEU A 260 26.77 10.26 -20.16
CA LEU A 260 26.28 9.71 -21.43
C LEU A 260 27.28 9.93 -22.57
N ALA A 261 27.91 11.10 -22.67
CA ALA A 261 28.97 11.34 -23.65
C ALA A 261 30.21 10.47 -23.43
N ALA A 262 30.56 10.15 -22.18
CA ALA A 262 31.62 9.20 -21.85
C ALA A 262 31.26 7.75 -22.24
N THR A 263 30.00 7.39 -22.07
CA THR A 263 29.43 6.11 -22.54
C THR A 263 29.48 6.03 -24.07
N MET A 264 29.14 7.12 -24.76
CA MET A 264 29.22 7.21 -26.21
C MET A 264 30.66 7.12 -26.72
N PHE A 265 31.61 7.81 -26.08
CA PHE A 265 33.03 7.73 -26.41
C PHE A 265 33.52 6.28 -26.38
N PHE A 266 33.27 5.56 -25.27
CA PHE A 266 33.64 4.14 -25.14
C PHE A 266 33.04 3.26 -26.24
N ALA A 267 31.76 3.46 -26.56
CA ALA A 267 31.06 2.67 -27.58
C ALA A 267 31.57 2.92 -29.02
N LEU A 268 32.26 4.04 -29.26
CA LEU A 268 32.82 4.43 -30.57
C LEU A 268 34.29 4.04 -30.74
N SER A 269 35.07 4.03 -29.65
CA SER A 269 36.53 3.83 -29.65
C SER A 269 37.01 2.51 -29.04
N GLY A 270 36.10 1.76 -28.40
CA GLY A 270 36.42 0.60 -27.56
C GLY A 270 37.20 0.94 -26.28
N GLN A 271 37.49 2.21 -26.00
CA GLN A 271 38.30 2.65 -24.86
C GLN A 271 37.58 3.71 -24.02
N ALA A 272 37.60 3.56 -22.70
CA ALA A 272 36.99 4.55 -21.81
C ALA A 272 37.74 5.89 -21.92
N PRO A 273 37.04 7.04 -21.93
CA PRO A 273 37.70 8.33 -22.00
C PRO A 273 38.59 8.55 -20.78
N THR A 274 39.66 9.32 -20.96
CA THR A 274 40.60 9.69 -19.88
C THR A 274 39.83 10.26 -18.68
N ALA A 275 40.06 9.74 -17.48
CA ALA A 275 39.21 10.05 -16.33
C ALA A 275 39.27 11.55 -15.96
N ALA A 276 38.13 12.12 -15.55
CA ALA A 276 38.04 13.54 -15.21
C ALA A 276 39.10 13.98 -14.18
N ALA A 277 39.37 13.15 -13.16
CA ALA A 277 40.41 13.39 -12.16
C ALA A 277 41.86 13.34 -12.70
N GLU A 278 42.12 12.68 -13.83
CA GLU A 278 43.42 12.73 -14.53
C GLU A 278 43.49 13.94 -15.47
N ARG A 279 42.39 14.27 -16.15
CA ARG A 279 42.28 15.44 -17.03
C ARG A 279 42.43 16.75 -16.26
N LEU A 280 41.91 16.83 -15.03
CA LEU A 280 42.17 17.92 -14.08
C LEU A 280 43.67 18.02 -13.69
N ARG A 281 44.44 16.93 -13.81
CA ARG A 281 45.91 16.89 -13.66
C ARG A 281 46.65 17.08 -14.99
N LYS A 282 45.99 17.65 -16.01
CA LYS A 282 46.49 17.96 -17.36
C LYS A 282 46.83 16.75 -18.26
N LYS A 283 46.35 15.54 -17.96
CA LYS A 283 46.38 14.42 -18.93
C LYS A 283 45.37 14.73 -20.05
N PRO A 284 45.76 14.75 -21.34
CA PRO A 284 44.81 15.04 -22.42
C PRO A 284 43.76 13.94 -22.54
N LEU A 285 42.61 14.28 -23.13
CA LEU A 285 41.65 13.32 -23.67
C LEU A 285 41.91 13.23 -25.18
N PRO A 286 42.40 12.11 -25.73
CA PRO A 286 42.54 11.95 -27.16
C PRO A 286 41.15 11.88 -27.84
N PRO A 287 41.00 12.41 -29.06
CA PRO A 287 39.75 12.35 -29.82
C PRO A 287 39.40 10.91 -30.25
N PRO A 288 38.09 10.55 -30.37
CA PRO A 288 37.64 9.25 -30.85
C PRO A 288 38.32 8.74 -32.13
N HIS A 289 38.59 9.60 -33.11
CA HIS A 289 39.18 9.16 -34.39
C HIS A 289 40.59 8.58 -34.25
N GLU A 290 41.37 8.96 -33.23
CA GLU A 290 42.71 8.36 -32.95
C GLU A 290 42.62 6.87 -32.57
N PHE A 291 41.44 6.40 -32.14
CA PHE A 291 41.15 5.00 -31.86
C PHE A 291 40.48 4.26 -33.02
N GLY A 292 40.30 4.91 -34.18
CA GLY A 292 39.63 4.33 -35.35
C GLY A 292 38.09 4.43 -35.32
N ALA A 293 37.52 5.34 -34.54
CA ALA A 293 36.08 5.59 -34.55
C ALA A 293 35.60 6.23 -35.86
N ASP A 294 34.57 5.67 -36.48
CA ASP A 294 33.88 6.26 -37.64
C ASP A 294 32.95 7.40 -37.20
N VAL A 295 33.52 8.60 -37.06
CA VAL A 295 32.84 9.86 -36.70
C VAL A 295 33.26 11.00 -37.64
N THR A 296 32.36 11.95 -37.86
CA THR A 296 32.71 13.21 -38.55
C THR A 296 33.31 14.21 -37.56
N GLY A 297 34.12 15.16 -38.04
CA GLY A 297 34.67 16.23 -37.17
C GLY A 297 33.58 17.09 -36.50
N GLU A 298 32.41 17.23 -37.12
CA GLU A 298 31.23 17.88 -36.53
C GLU A 298 30.71 17.06 -35.33
N THR A 299 30.49 15.76 -35.54
CA THR A 299 30.08 14.79 -34.51
C THR A 299 31.06 14.76 -33.33
N GLU A 300 32.37 14.71 -33.65
CA GLU A 300 33.43 14.65 -32.66
C GLU A 300 33.49 15.93 -31.83
N THR A 301 33.30 17.10 -32.45
CA THR A 301 33.19 18.39 -31.74
C THR A 301 32.02 18.41 -30.76
N VAL A 302 30.85 17.88 -31.15
CA VAL A 302 29.68 17.76 -30.27
C VAL A 302 29.98 16.86 -29.07
N LEU A 303 30.62 15.71 -29.30
CA LEU A 303 30.97 14.75 -28.25
C LEU A 303 32.03 15.30 -27.28
N LEU A 304 33.09 15.92 -27.80
CA LEU A 304 34.15 16.53 -26.99
C LEU A 304 33.65 17.73 -26.18
N LYS A 305 32.70 18.51 -26.72
CA LYS A 305 32.02 19.59 -25.98
C LYS A 305 31.21 19.06 -24.79
N ALA A 306 30.44 17.98 -24.99
CA ALA A 306 29.73 17.31 -23.90
C ALA A 306 30.70 16.74 -22.83
N LEU A 307 31.92 16.37 -23.25
CA LEU A 307 33.01 15.94 -22.37
C LEU A 307 33.89 17.09 -21.84
N SER A 308 33.54 18.38 -21.97
CA SER A 308 34.36 19.45 -21.34
C SER A 308 34.41 19.30 -19.82
N LEU A 309 35.56 19.64 -19.22
CA LEU A 309 35.69 19.64 -17.77
C LEU A 309 34.83 20.72 -17.12
N ASN A 310 34.72 21.90 -17.72
CA ASN A 310 33.92 23.00 -17.21
C ASN A 310 32.42 22.72 -17.49
N PRO A 311 31.56 22.60 -16.45
CA PRO A 311 30.12 22.37 -16.66
C PRO A 311 29.45 23.41 -17.55
N ARG A 312 29.93 24.67 -17.56
CA ARG A 312 29.35 25.78 -18.34
C ARG A 312 29.64 25.71 -19.85
N GLU A 313 30.63 24.93 -20.27
CA GLU A 313 30.98 24.73 -21.69
C GLU A 313 30.20 23.55 -22.32
N ARG A 314 29.70 22.64 -21.48
CA ARG A 314 28.83 21.52 -21.90
C ARG A 314 27.46 22.04 -22.34
N PHE A 315 26.68 21.15 -22.96
CA PHE A 315 25.24 21.38 -23.12
C PHE A 315 24.56 21.43 -21.75
N GLN A 316 23.70 22.43 -21.54
CA GLN A 316 23.03 22.66 -20.24
C GLN A 316 21.72 21.87 -20.07
N THR A 317 21.20 21.27 -21.16
CA THR A 317 19.99 20.45 -21.16
C THR A 317 20.19 19.23 -22.06
N MET A 318 19.59 18.08 -21.71
CA MET A 318 19.69 16.86 -22.52
C MET A 318 19.10 17.06 -23.92
N LYS A 319 18.02 17.86 -24.02
CA LYS A 319 17.43 18.30 -25.28
C LYS A 319 18.46 18.87 -26.26
N ALA A 320 19.27 19.84 -25.83
CA ALA A 320 20.23 20.50 -26.69
C ALA A 320 21.37 19.56 -27.14
N PHE A 321 21.78 18.61 -26.27
CA PHE A 321 22.76 17.58 -26.66
C PHE A 321 22.17 16.59 -27.66
N LYS A 322 20.96 16.07 -27.40
CA LYS A 322 20.19 15.19 -28.29
C LYS A 322 20.02 15.82 -29.67
N GLU A 323 19.61 17.08 -29.73
CA GLU A 323 19.37 17.80 -31.00
C GLU A 323 20.67 17.91 -31.82
N SER A 324 21.79 18.32 -31.24
CA SER A 324 23.09 18.37 -31.96
C SER A 324 23.60 16.99 -32.42
N ILE A 325 23.40 15.93 -31.62
CA ILE A 325 23.76 14.56 -32.02
C ILE A 325 22.90 14.07 -33.19
N LEU A 326 21.59 14.35 -33.18
CA LEU A 326 20.68 14.00 -34.26
C LEU A 326 20.95 14.82 -35.54
N GLU A 327 21.30 16.10 -35.43
CA GLU A 327 21.68 16.93 -36.59
C GLU A 327 22.89 16.34 -37.33
N SER A 328 23.94 15.92 -36.61
CA SER A 328 25.08 15.21 -37.20
C SER A 328 24.67 13.89 -37.88
N TRP A 329 23.74 13.14 -37.27
CA TRP A 329 23.21 11.89 -37.83
C TRP A 329 22.44 12.13 -39.14
N TYR A 330 21.55 13.12 -39.18
CA TYR A 330 20.84 13.54 -40.39
C TYR A 330 21.77 14.13 -41.46
N ALA A 331 22.90 14.74 -41.08
CA ALA A 331 23.91 15.23 -42.02
C ALA A 331 24.73 14.10 -42.68
N TRP A 332 24.92 12.98 -41.99
CA TRP A 332 25.50 11.74 -42.57
C TRP A 332 24.49 11.03 -43.49
N GLU A 333 23.25 10.86 -43.04
CA GLU A 333 22.24 10.10 -43.77
C GLU A 333 21.91 10.70 -45.15
N ARG A 334 21.84 12.04 -45.24
CA ARG A 334 21.64 12.78 -46.49
C ARG A 334 22.79 12.64 -47.51
N LYS A 335 23.91 11.99 -47.15
CA LYS A 335 25.07 11.76 -48.04
C LYS A 335 25.11 10.35 -48.64
N LYS A 336 24.17 9.45 -48.30
CA LYS A 336 24.04 8.13 -48.95
C LYS A 336 23.61 8.31 -50.43
N PRO A 337 24.22 7.60 -51.41
CA PRO A 337 23.72 7.58 -52.77
C PRO A 337 22.37 6.85 -52.82
N SER A 338 21.38 7.45 -53.48
CA SER A 338 20.01 6.92 -53.58
C SER A 338 19.91 5.78 -54.59
N SER A 339 20.02 4.53 -54.12
CA SER A 339 19.63 3.34 -54.89
C SER A 339 18.10 3.33 -55.10
N ALA A 340 17.65 3.02 -56.32
CA ALA A 340 16.35 3.42 -56.84
C ALA A 340 15.12 2.59 -56.38
N VAL A 341 15.11 2.04 -55.16
CA VAL A 341 13.96 1.33 -54.58
C VAL A 341 13.82 1.69 -53.11
N GLU A 342 13.01 2.71 -52.81
CA GLU A 342 12.05 2.82 -51.70
C GLU A 342 11.62 4.30 -51.53
N ALA A 343 10.33 4.56 -51.69
CA ALA A 343 9.74 5.90 -51.56
C ALA A 343 9.37 6.19 -50.09
N PHE A 344 10.38 6.28 -49.22
CA PHE A 344 10.17 6.51 -47.79
C PHE A 344 9.44 7.84 -47.53
N SER A 345 8.23 7.78 -46.98
CA SER A 345 7.70 8.91 -46.22
C SER A 345 8.54 9.08 -44.93
N ARG A 346 8.86 10.33 -44.61
CA ARG A 346 9.68 10.69 -43.44
C ARG A 346 8.86 11.56 -42.51
N ALA A 347 8.56 11.06 -41.32
CA ALA A 347 7.69 11.72 -40.36
C ALA A 347 8.47 12.21 -39.15
N LYS A 348 8.45 13.52 -38.89
CA LYS A 348 9.00 14.11 -37.67
C LYS A 348 7.99 13.95 -36.54
N CYS A 349 8.35 13.19 -35.51
CA CYS A 349 7.49 13.02 -34.34
C CYS A 349 7.29 14.39 -33.64
N PRO A 350 6.04 14.87 -33.49
CA PRO A 350 5.78 16.18 -32.89
C PRO A 350 6.10 16.21 -31.38
N TYR A 351 6.15 15.05 -30.72
CA TYR A 351 6.37 14.93 -29.28
C TYR A 351 7.85 14.96 -28.86
N CYS A 352 8.74 14.30 -29.60
CA CYS A 352 10.17 14.19 -29.25
C CYS A 352 11.13 14.84 -30.25
N GLY A 353 10.63 15.28 -31.41
CA GLY A 353 11.40 15.92 -32.48
C GLY A 353 12.17 14.97 -33.41
N VAL A 354 12.22 13.66 -33.11
CA VAL A 354 12.92 12.66 -33.92
C VAL A 354 12.19 12.42 -35.24
N VAL A 355 12.91 12.49 -36.35
CA VAL A 355 12.46 12.03 -37.68
C VAL A 355 12.57 10.51 -37.74
N ASN A 356 11.50 9.87 -38.23
CA ASN A 356 11.37 8.42 -38.35
C ASN A 356 11.25 8.05 -39.82
N GLU A 357 11.90 6.97 -40.21
CA GLU A 357 11.63 6.26 -41.47
C GLU A 357 10.34 5.44 -41.26
N VAL A 358 9.31 5.66 -42.08
CA VAL A 358 7.98 5.05 -41.92
C VAL A 358 7.99 3.60 -42.42
N LEU A 359 8.61 2.72 -41.63
CA LEU A 359 8.77 1.28 -41.94
C LEU A 359 8.81 0.36 -40.71
N ARG A 360 8.44 0.85 -39.52
CA ARG A 360 8.09 0.01 -38.36
C ARG A 360 6.59 0.17 -38.07
N THR A 361 5.80 -0.71 -38.67
CA THR A 361 4.41 -0.93 -38.28
C THR A 361 4.36 -1.73 -36.99
N ASP A 362 3.45 -1.35 -36.10
CA ASP A 362 3.03 -2.20 -35.00
C ASP A 362 1.84 -3.04 -35.48
N LEU A 363 2.08 -4.33 -35.72
CA LEU A 363 1.17 -5.23 -36.43
C LEU A 363 -0.16 -5.48 -35.69
N GLU A 364 -0.20 -5.23 -34.38
CA GLU A 364 -1.38 -5.40 -33.55
C GLU A 364 -2.27 -4.15 -33.50
N THR A 365 -1.74 -2.95 -33.80
CA THR A 365 -2.47 -1.67 -33.65
C THR A 365 -2.78 -0.95 -34.97
N GLY A 366 -2.11 -1.30 -36.07
CA GLY A 366 -2.35 -0.70 -37.39
C GLY A 366 -1.93 0.77 -37.51
N THR A 367 -1.14 1.29 -36.57
CA THR A 367 -0.63 2.67 -36.55
C THR A 367 0.90 2.70 -36.62
N THR A 368 1.47 3.76 -37.19
CA THR A 368 2.93 3.95 -37.17
C THR A 368 3.32 4.79 -35.96
N THR A 369 4.21 4.29 -35.11
CA THR A 369 4.68 4.98 -33.89
C THR A 369 6.16 5.36 -33.96
N CYS A 370 6.56 6.36 -33.18
CA CYS A 370 7.94 6.85 -33.14
C CYS A 370 8.86 5.91 -32.34
N PHE A 371 9.91 5.35 -32.95
CA PHE A 371 10.80 4.40 -32.27
C PHE A 371 11.42 4.94 -30.96
N ALA A 372 11.66 6.25 -30.88
CA ALA A 372 12.28 6.90 -29.73
C ALA A 372 11.34 7.19 -28.55
N CYS A 373 10.01 7.23 -28.75
CA CYS A 373 9.05 7.66 -27.71
C CYS A 373 7.66 7.00 -27.77
N HIS A 374 7.45 6.09 -28.73
CA HIS A 374 6.22 5.33 -29.01
C HIS A 374 4.92 6.14 -29.17
N HIS A 375 5.00 7.46 -29.32
CA HIS A 375 3.84 8.27 -29.72
C HIS A 375 3.49 8.03 -31.20
N PRO A 376 2.20 8.07 -31.59
CA PRO A 376 1.78 7.99 -32.98
C PRO A 376 2.44 9.06 -33.86
N LEU A 377 2.75 8.68 -35.10
CA LEU A 377 3.22 9.61 -36.13
C LEU A 377 2.03 10.20 -36.88
N VAL A 378 2.07 11.49 -37.10
CA VAL A 378 1.10 12.25 -37.90
C VAL A 378 1.78 12.83 -39.14
N ALA A 379 1.01 13.00 -40.21
CA ALA A 379 1.41 13.73 -41.40
C ALA A 379 1.36 15.26 -41.17
N ASP A 380 1.88 16.03 -42.11
CA ASP A 380 1.96 17.50 -42.03
C ASP A 380 0.57 18.19 -42.03
N ASP A 381 -0.50 17.47 -42.39
CA ASP A 381 -1.91 17.92 -42.30
C ASP A 381 -2.59 17.58 -40.95
N GLY A 382 -1.87 16.89 -40.05
CA GLY A 382 -2.37 16.45 -38.75
C GLY A 382 -3.09 15.09 -38.74
N THR A 383 -3.22 14.40 -39.88
CA THR A 383 -3.78 13.04 -39.92
C THR A 383 -2.80 12.02 -39.33
N ILE A 384 -3.30 11.01 -38.60
CA ILE A 384 -2.46 9.91 -38.10
C ILE A 384 -2.05 9.03 -39.28
N LEU A 385 -0.76 8.74 -39.42
CA LEU A 385 -0.25 7.90 -40.49
C LEU A 385 -0.71 6.45 -40.32
N PRO A 386 -1.58 5.92 -41.20
CA PRO A 386 -2.01 4.54 -41.14
C PRO A 386 -0.82 3.62 -41.41
N ALA A 387 -0.88 2.38 -40.91
CA ALA A 387 0.02 1.34 -41.38
C ALA A 387 -0.15 1.16 -42.92
N PRO A 388 0.95 1.08 -43.71
CA PRO A 388 0.85 0.76 -45.12
C PRO A 388 0.09 -0.56 -45.33
N SER A 389 -0.97 -0.51 -46.14
CA SER A 389 -1.78 -1.67 -46.48
C SER A 389 -0.96 -2.66 -47.28
N ALA A 390 -0.81 -3.89 -46.76
CA ALA A 390 -0.21 -4.99 -47.49
C ALA A 390 -1.15 -5.47 -48.61
N GLU A 391 -1.08 -4.82 -49.78
CA GLU A 391 -1.72 -5.35 -50.99
C GLU A 391 -1.12 -6.73 -51.33
N PRO A 392 -1.95 -7.73 -51.68
CA PRO A 392 -1.45 -9.04 -52.05
C PRO A 392 -0.76 -8.95 -53.43
N VAL A 393 0.57 -9.04 -53.43
CA VAL A 393 1.37 -9.21 -54.65
C VAL A 393 0.82 -10.41 -55.42
N SER A 394 0.22 -10.15 -56.57
CA SER A 394 -0.42 -11.19 -57.38
C SER A 394 0.60 -12.23 -57.83
N PRO A 395 0.27 -13.54 -57.79
CA PRO A 395 1.21 -14.59 -58.13
C PRO A 395 1.65 -14.46 -59.60
N ALA A 396 2.96 -14.54 -59.83
CA ALA A 396 3.55 -14.41 -61.16
C ALA A 396 2.99 -15.48 -62.13
N PRO A 397 2.79 -15.15 -63.42
CA PRO A 397 2.34 -16.12 -64.41
C PRO A 397 3.37 -17.25 -64.58
N ARG A 398 2.88 -18.47 -64.86
CA ARG A 398 3.73 -19.65 -65.04
C ARG A 398 4.64 -19.51 -66.27
N PRO A 399 5.84 -20.12 -66.28
CA PRO A 399 6.68 -20.17 -67.46
C PRO A 399 5.99 -20.87 -68.63
N VAL A 400 6.22 -20.37 -69.84
CA VAL A 400 5.94 -21.06 -71.11
C VAL A 400 7.29 -21.50 -71.68
N GLU A 401 7.37 -22.74 -72.18
CA GLU A 401 8.62 -23.27 -72.76
C GLU A 401 8.94 -22.63 -74.13
N PRO A 402 10.23 -22.57 -74.53
CA PRO A 402 10.65 -21.74 -75.66
C PRO A 402 10.68 -22.49 -77.01
N GLU A 403 10.17 -21.83 -78.06
CA GLU A 403 10.65 -22.04 -79.43
C GLU A 403 11.68 -20.96 -79.82
N ALA A 404 12.47 -21.21 -80.87
CA ALA A 404 13.82 -20.64 -81.02
C ALA A 404 14.03 -19.83 -82.33
N VAL A 405 15.24 -19.92 -82.90
CA VAL A 405 15.73 -19.34 -84.18
C VAL A 405 15.90 -17.79 -84.18
N PRO A 406 16.81 -17.20 -85.00
CA PRO A 406 18.26 -17.23 -84.73
C PRO A 406 18.94 -15.83 -84.64
N ALA A 407 20.26 -15.83 -84.37
CA ALA A 407 21.10 -14.63 -84.15
C ALA A 407 21.98 -14.23 -85.38
N VAL A 408 23.18 -13.64 -85.11
CA VAL A 408 24.37 -13.44 -86.00
C VAL A 408 24.41 -12.07 -86.75
N LYS A 409 25.52 -11.30 -86.94
CA LYS A 409 27.02 -11.49 -86.91
C LYS A 409 27.69 -10.27 -86.19
N VAL A 410 28.71 -10.40 -85.28
CA VAL A 410 30.21 -10.50 -85.50
C VAL A 410 30.87 -9.14 -85.92
N ARG A 411 32.10 -8.69 -85.54
CA ARG A 411 33.46 -9.21 -85.17
C ARG A 411 34.09 -8.20 -84.15
N ILE A 412 34.96 -8.47 -83.17
CA ILE A 412 36.11 -9.37 -82.93
C ILE A 412 37.43 -8.97 -83.64
N LYS A 413 38.46 -8.64 -82.83
CA LYS A 413 39.88 -9.04 -83.00
C LYS A 413 40.53 -9.28 -81.62
N GLN A 414 41.48 -10.21 -81.58
CA GLN A 414 42.29 -10.65 -80.42
C GLN A 414 43.79 -10.38 -80.77
N ALA A 415 44.86 -10.81 -80.09
CA ALA A 415 45.15 -11.78 -79.01
C ALA A 415 46.50 -11.36 -78.32
N PRO A 416 47.26 -12.14 -77.49
CA PRO A 416 47.44 -13.61 -77.44
C PRO A 416 47.23 -14.26 -76.04
N SER A 417 47.69 -15.50 -75.86
CA SER A 417 47.16 -16.48 -74.87
C SER A 417 48.24 -17.35 -74.17
N ARG A 418 47.83 -18.13 -73.14
CA ARG A 418 48.50 -19.22 -72.36
C ARG A 418 48.74 -18.82 -70.89
N LYS A 419 48.61 -19.66 -69.85
CA LYS A 419 48.15 -21.07 -69.59
C LYS A 419 47.47 -21.02 -68.18
N ALA A 420 46.36 -21.69 -67.85
CA ALA A 420 46.04 -23.14 -67.79
C ALA A 420 46.58 -23.88 -66.53
N GLU A 421 45.77 -23.92 -65.45
CA GLU A 421 45.64 -24.89 -64.32
C GLU A 421 44.67 -24.25 -63.28
N ALA A 422 43.50 -24.82 -62.95
CA ALA A 422 43.21 -25.82 -61.90
C ALA A 422 43.48 -25.28 -60.47
N ILE A 423 42.54 -25.24 -59.49
CA ILE A 423 41.71 -26.35 -58.95
C ILE A 423 40.37 -25.83 -58.30
N THR A 424 39.34 -26.69 -58.34
CA THR A 424 38.00 -26.70 -57.67
C THR A 424 37.38 -25.43 -57.03
N SER A 425 36.15 -25.11 -57.46
CA SER A 425 35.12 -24.49 -56.62
C SER A 425 34.44 -25.51 -55.70
N ALA A 426 34.26 -25.20 -54.42
CA ALA A 426 33.27 -25.89 -53.59
C ALA A 426 31.88 -25.27 -53.83
N LYS A 427 30.96 -26.02 -54.43
CA LYS A 427 29.53 -25.75 -54.25
C LYS A 427 29.11 -26.35 -52.92
N GLU A 428 28.46 -25.56 -52.08
CA GLU A 428 27.83 -26.03 -50.86
C GLU A 428 26.74 -27.05 -51.22
N ALA A 429 27.01 -28.32 -50.93
CA ALA A 429 26.10 -29.41 -51.15
C ALA A 429 25.31 -29.70 -49.87
N PHE A 430 23.99 -29.81 -50.02
CA PHE A 430 23.06 -30.12 -48.94
C PHE A 430 22.76 -31.62 -48.93
N THR A 431 22.38 -32.16 -47.77
CA THR A 431 21.93 -33.55 -47.62
C THR A 431 20.79 -33.66 -46.61
N LEU A 432 19.94 -34.68 -46.79
CA LEU A 432 18.73 -34.87 -45.99
C LEU A 432 18.95 -35.84 -44.84
N VAL A 433 19.09 -35.31 -43.62
CA VAL A 433 19.31 -36.07 -42.39
C VAL A 433 17.98 -36.31 -41.65
N PRO A 434 17.55 -37.56 -41.41
CA PRO A 434 16.37 -37.85 -40.61
C PRO A 434 16.63 -37.56 -39.13
N CYS A 435 15.74 -36.80 -38.49
CA CYS A 435 15.76 -36.61 -37.05
C CYS A 435 15.27 -37.88 -36.34
N LEU A 436 16.12 -38.49 -35.51
CA LEU A 436 15.79 -39.71 -34.78
C LEU A 436 14.72 -39.50 -33.68
N ALA A 437 14.40 -38.25 -33.32
CA ALA A 437 13.41 -37.93 -32.29
C ALA A 437 11.97 -37.73 -32.82
N CYS A 438 11.81 -37.29 -34.07
CA CYS A 438 10.49 -37.00 -34.67
C CYS A 438 10.29 -37.54 -36.11
N GLY A 439 11.32 -38.15 -36.73
CA GLY A 439 11.26 -38.72 -38.08
C GLY A 439 11.40 -37.73 -39.23
N VAL A 440 11.25 -36.41 -38.99
CA VAL A 440 11.36 -35.36 -40.02
C VAL A 440 12.75 -35.38 -40.67
N LYS A 441 12.80 -35.33 -42.01
CA LYS A 441 14.05 -35.18 -42.76
C LYS A 441 14.39 -33.70 -42.89
N ASN A 442 15.55 -33.33 -42.37
CA ASN A 442 16.05 -31.96 -42.33
C ASN A 442 17.15 -31.82 -43.38
N GLU A 443 17.14 -30.72 -44.14
CA GLU A 443 18.14 -30.44 -45.15
C GLU A 443 19.29 -29.65 -44.52
N VAL A 444 20.51 -30.20 -44.57
CA VAL A 444 21.69 -29.72 -43.83
C VAL A 444 22.86 -29.53 -44.79
N LEU A 445 23.58 -28.41 -44.69
CA LEU A 445 24.86 -28.24 -45.39
C LEU A 445 25.85 -29.34 -44.97
N ILE A 446 26.54 -29.96 -45.92
CA ILE A 446 27.54 -31.01 -45.61
C ILE A 446 28.70 -30.47 -44.75
N SER A 447 29.00 -29.17 -44.81
CA SER A 447 29.98 -28.50 -43.92
C SER A 447 29.55 -28.42 -42.45
N ASP A 448 28.25 -28.50 -42.15
CA ASP A 448 27.70 -28.45 -40.78
C ASP A 448 27.51 -29.83 -40.14
N LEU A 449 27.95 -30.90 -40.82
CA LEU A 449 27.94 -32.27 -40.28
C LEU A 449 29.12 -32.51 -39.32
N GLY A 450 29.11 -31.73 -38.23
CA GLY A 450 30.09 -31.72 -37.14
C GLY A 450 29.80 -30.62 -36.12
N THR A 451 29.16 -29.52 -36.55
CA THR A 451 28.62 -28.46 -35.68
C THR A 451 27.31 -28.92 -35.01
N ILE A 452 26.57 -28.00 -34.37
CA ILE A 452 25.32 -28.32 -33.66
C ILE A 452 24.14 -28.15 -34.61
N ALA A 453 24.03 -29.03 -35.62
CA ALA A 453 22.86 -29.10 -36.48
C ALA A 453 21.64 -29.57 -35.65
N LEU A 454 20.56 -28.79 -35.65
CA LEU A 454 19.32 -29.08 -34.92
C LEU A 454 18.17 -29.33 -35.91
N CYS A 455 17.23 -30.20 -35.55
CA CYS A 455 16.00 -30.36 -36.31
C CYS A 455 15.12 -29.11 -36.18
N VAL A 456 14.66 -28.56 -37.30
CA VAL A 456 13.86 -27.32 -37.33
C VAL A 456 12.52 -27.47 -36.62
N GLU A 457 11.92 -28.67 -36.66
CA GLU A 457 10.60 -28.95 -36.09
C GLU A 457 10.59 -29.09 -34.55
N CYS A 458 11.66 -29.64 -33.97
CA CYS A 458 11.66 -30.08 -32.56
C CYS A 458 12.92 -29.71 -31.76
N GLY A 459 13.90 -29.04 -32.38
CA GLY A 459 15.15 -28.64 -31.75
C GLY A 459 16.09 -29.80 -31.37
N ALA A 460 15.74 -31.07 -31.66
CA ALA A 460 16.59 -32.22 -31.37
C ALA A 460 17.81 -32.26 -32.30
N ARG A 461 19.00 -32.50 -31.75
CA ARG A 461 20.26 -32.52 -32.50
C ARG A 461 20.28 -33.65 -33.52
N LEU A 462 20.68 -33.33 -34.76
CA LEU A 462 20.74 -34.28 -35.87
C LEU A 462 22.03 -35.13 -35.78
N PRO A 463 21.98 -36.43 -36.13
CA PRO A 463 23.15 -37.29 -36.09
C PRO A 463 24.14 -36.95 -37.22
N ALA A 464 25.41 -36.75 -36.86
CA ALA A 464 26.49 -36.63 -37.84
C ALA A 464 26.83 -38.00 -38.46
N PRO A 465 27.34 -38.05 -39.71
CA PRO A 465 27.79 -39.30 -40.33
C PRO A 465 29.01 -39.86 -39.60
N SER A 466 28.98 -41.13 -39.22
CA SER A 466 30.11 -41.80 -38.55
C SER A 466 31.29 -41.99 -39.53
N PRO A 467 32.51 -41.52 -39.22
CA PRO A 467 33.68 -41.79 -40.06
C PRO A 467 34.11 -43.26 -39.98
N SER A 468 34.64 -43.78 -41.08
CA SER A 468 35.27 -45.10 -41.14
C SER A 468 36.60 -45.14 -40.34
N PRO A 469 37.02 -46.30 -39.82
CA PRO A 469 38.15 -46.40 -38.90
C PRO A 469 39.51 -46.14 -39.57
N ALA A 470 40.39 -45.44 -38.85
CA ALA A 470 41.77 -45.19 -39.26
C ALA A 470 42.74 -46.30 -38.76
N PRO A 471 43.87 -46.54 -39.45
CA PRO A 471 44.88 -47.53 -39.05
C PRO A 471 45.83 -47.02 -37.95
N ALA A 472 46.68 -47.93 -37.45
CA ALA A 472 47.59 -47.78 -36.29
C ALA A 472 48.96 -48.45 -36.60
N PRO A 473 50.00 -48.38 -35.75
CA PRO A 473 50.47 -47.29 -34.85
C PRO A 473 52.03 -47.08 -34.84
N ALA A 474 52.52 -46.19 -33.95
CA ALA A 474 53.85 -46.22 -33.25
C ALA A 474 55.13 -45.87 -34.06
N PRO A 475 56.35 -45.72 -33.44
CA PRO A 475 56.80 -45.25 -32.10
C PRO A 475 57.95 -44.15 -32.22
N PRO A 476 58.91 -43.96 -31.29
CA PRO A 476 58.86 -43.45 -29.90
C PRO A 476 59.77 -42.20 -29.61
N SER A 477 59.91 -41.87 -28.30
CA SER A 477 60.68 -40.79 -27.63
C SER A 477 62.18 -40.59 -27.99
N PRO A 478 62.81 -39.44 -27.64
CA PRO A 478 63.46 -39.27 -26.32
C PRO A 478 63.41 -37.83 -25.70
N ALA A 479 64.14 -37.60 -24.59
CA ALA A 479 64.28 -36.34 -23.80
C ALA A 479 65.68 -36.31 -23.11
N PRO A 480 65.93 -35.50 -22.05
CA PRO A 480 66.14 -34.04 -21.95
C PRO A 480 67.66 -33.69 -21.81
N PRO A 481 68.11 -32.48 -21.34
CA PRO A 481 68.08 -31.97 -19.94
C PRO A 481 67.86 -30.40 -19.89
N GLU A 482 68.24 -29.51 -18.95
CA GLU A 482 68.96 -29.50 -17.64
C GLU A 482 68.76 -28.16 -16.84
N LEU A 483 69.39 -28.06 -15.65
CA LEU A 483 69.85 -26.87 -14.87
C LEU A 483 68.88 -25.96 -14.04
N SER A 484 69.37 -25.63 -12.83
CA SER A 484 68.85 -24.72 -11.75
C SER A 484 70.06 -23.88 -11.17
N PRO A 485 70.06 -23.08 -10.05
CA PRO A 485 69.27 -23.15 -8.78
C PRO A 485 68.89 -21.83 -8.01
N GLU A 486 68.03 -22.00 -6.98
CA GLU A 486 67.96 -21.42 -5.59
C GLU A 486 68.28 -19.93 -5.24
N ILE A 487 67.33 -19.14 -4.65
CA ILE A 487 67.11 -18.77 -3.19
C ILE A 487 67.75 -17.40 -2.79
N PRO A 488 67.26 -16.56 -1.82
CA PRO A 488 66.19 -16.72 -0.79
C PRO A 488 65.05 -15.65 -0.78
N VAL A 489 64.16 -15.73 0.23
CA VAL A 489 63.10 -14.74 0.59
C VAL A 489 63.30 -14.28 2.05
N ALA A 490 62.81 -13.09 2.43
CA ALA A 490 62.88 -12.53 3.79
C ALA A 490 61.52 -11.97 4.29
N GLU A 491 61.36 -11.86 5.62
CA GLU A 491 60.09 -11.62 6.33
C GLU A 491 59.77 -10.14 6.63
N ALA A 492 58.59 -9.89 7.21
CA ALA A 492 58.13 -8.58 7.74
C ALA A 492 57.64 -8.72 9.21
N PRO A 493 57.70 -7.65 10.04
CA PRO A 493 57.80 -7.79 11.49
C PRO A 493 56.47 -7.81 12.28
N PRO A 494 56.47 -8.31 13.54
CA PRO A 494 55.31 -8.35 14.43
C PRO A 494 55.11 -7.06 15.27
N PRO A 495 53.92 -6.85 15.87
CA PRO A 495 53.65 -5.77 16.83
C PRO A 495 54.25 -6.06 18.23
N PRO A 496 54.48 -5.03 19.06
CA PRO A 496 55.19 -5.15 20.34
C PRO A 496 54.33 -5.64 21.51
N ALA A 497 54.98 -6.21 22.52
CA ALA A 497 54.42 -6.57 23.82
C ALA A 497 55.00 -5.70 24.95
N ILE A 498 54.27 -5.58 26.06
CA ILE A 498 54.73 -5.00 27.34
C ILE A 498 54.48 -6.02 28.46
N SER A 499 55.33 -6.01 29.49
CA SER A 499 55.56 -7.09 30.45
C SER A 499 54.54 -7.22 31.60
N PRO A 500 54.38 -8.42 32.19
CA PRO A 500 53.57 -8.65 33.40
C PRO A 500 54.40 -8.67 34.70
N GLU A 501 53.85 -8.17 35.82
CA GLU A 501 54.28 -8.57 37.17
C GLU A 501 53.25 -8.20 38.28
N ILE A 502 53.22 -9.01 39.36
CA ILE A 502 52.72 -8.73 40.73
C ILE A 502 51.19 -8.52 40.96
N ILE A 503 50.50 -9.66 41.19
CA ILE A 503 49.82 -10.08 42.46
C ILE A 503 48.66 -9.25 43.08
N GLN A 504 47.63 -10.01 43.52
CA GLN A 504 46.48 -9.67 44.40
C GLN A 504 45.39 -8.74 43.81
N GLU A 505 44.10 -8.91 44.11
CA GLU A 505 43.48 -9.74 45.16
C GLU A 505 42.38 -10.72 44.65
N SER A 506 41.88 -11.57 45.54
CA SER A 506 41.17 -12.83 45.27
C SER A 506 39.84 -12.75 44.50
N ALA A 507 39.65 -13.65 43.54
CA ALA A 507 38.33 -14.19 43.20
C ALA A 507 37.84 -15.14 44.31
N ARG A 508 36.52 -15.29 44.47
CA ARG A 508 35.92 -16.40 45.21
C ARG A 508 34.71 -16.96 44.47
N ALA A 509 34.83 -18.20 44.01
CA ALA A 509 33.73 -19.01 43.50
C ALA A 509 33.60 -20.24 44.43
N GLU A 510 32.37 -20.63 44.75
CA GLU A 510 32.05 -21.86 45.49
C GLU A 510 30.83 -22.54 44.83
N ALA A 511 30.58 -23.79 45.21
CA ALA A 511 29.90 -24.82 44.39
C ALA A 511 28.35 -24.85 44.55
N PRO A 512 27.61 -25.58 43.68
CA PRO A 512 26.16 -25.70 43.78
C PRO A 512 25.69 -26.84 44.71
N GLU A 513 24.58 -26.62 45.42
CA GLU A 513 23.85 -27.65 46.18
C GLU A 513 22.34 -27.65 45.87
N GLN A 514 21.63 -28.69 46.31
CA GLN A 514 20.29 -29.09 45.86
C GLN A 514 19.19 -28.82 46.90
N ILE A 515 18.07 -28.19 46.50
CA ILE A 515 16.74 -28.32 47.13
C ILE A 515 15.72 -28.24 45.98
N ALA A 516 15.23 -29.34 45.42
CA ALA A 516 14.17 -30.27 45.87
C ALA A 516 12.84 -30.02 45.09
N ALA A 517 12.07 -31.08 44.82
CA ALA A 517 10.92 -31.06 43.92
C ALA A 517 9.57 -31.25 44.66
N PRO A 518 8.45 -30.75 44.11
CA PRO A 518 7.11 -31.09 44.59
C PRO A 518 6.71 -32.53 44.18
N PRO A 519 6.00 -33.30 45.03
CA PRO A 519 5.56 -34.64 44.71
C PRO A 519 4.20 -34.67 44.00
N GLU A 520 3.94 -35.77 43.28
CA GLU A 520 2.61 -36.15 42.79
C GLU A 520 1.85 -37.04 43.81
N ASN A 521 0.58 -37.30 43.47
CA ASN A 521 -0.13 -38.60 43.56
C ASN A 521 -0.99 -38.99 44.79
N LEU A 522 -2.20 -39.46 44.44
CA LEU A 522 -3.03 -40.53 45.07
C LEU A 522 -3.73 -40.26 46.43
N VAL A 523 -4.94 -40.78 46.73
CA VAL A 523 -6.08 -41.28 45.88
C VAL A 523 -7.36 -41.47 46.74
N GLU A 524 -8.56 -41.34 46.14
CA GLU A 524 -9.89 -41.83 46.64
C GLU A 524 -10.37 -41.28 48.03
N ILE A 525 -11.58 -41.50 48.57
CA ILE A 525 -12.57 -42.60 48.50
C ILE A 525 -14.05 -42.10 48.53
N SER A 526 -14.86 -42.67 47.62
CA SER A 526 -16.33 -42.93 47.55
C SER A 526 -17.41 -42.15 48.35
N GLU A 527 -18.58 -42.03 47.69
CA GLU A 527 -19.96 -42.07 48.25
C GLU A 527 -20.40 -40.96 49.26
N GLY A 528 -21.62 -40.43 49.25
CA GLY A 528 -22.83 -40.71 48.46
C GLY A 528 -24.07 -40.89 49.35
N VAL A 529 -25.21 -40.25 49.01
CA VAL A 529 -26.63 -40.65 49.27
C VAL A 529 -27.61 -39.48 48.97
N TYR A 530 -28.80 -39.82 48.46
CA TYR A 530 -29.95 -38.93 48.16
C TYR A 530 -30.73 -38.56 49.45
N ASP A 531 -31.59 -37.52 49.55
CA ASP A 531 -32.88 -37.44 48.86
C ASP A 531 -33.62 -36.07 49.03
N HIS A 532 -34.78 -35.96 48.37
CA HIS A 532 -35.79 -34.89 48.27
C HIS A 532 -36.69 -34.70 49.54
N PRO A 533 -37.79 -33.90 49.52
CA PRO A 533 -38.19 -32.71 48.71
C PRO A 533 -38.70 -31.52 49.59
N ARG A 534 -39.17 -30.42 48.95
CA ARG A 534 -40.59 -29.96 49.06
C ARG A 534 -40.93 -28.72 48.23
N ASP A 535 -41.98 -28.84 47.41
CA ASP A 535 -42.79 -27.72 46.91
C ASP A 535 -43.84 -27.29 47.95
N ALA A 536 -44.15 -25.98 47.99
CA ALA A 536 -45.49 -25.41 48.22
C ALA A 536 -45.43 -23.88 48.08
N GLY A 537 -46.45 -23.26 47.48
CA GLY A 537 -46.55 -21.81 47.32
C GLY A 537 -47.83 -21.21 47.94
N SER A 538 -47.86 -19.87 47.97
CA SER A 538 -49.04 -19.00 48.20
C SER A 538 -48.77 -17.71 47.41
N GLU A 539 -49.69 -17.21 46.56
CA GLU A 539 -50.85 -16.34 46.91
C GLU A 539 -50.42 -15.02 47.58
N THR A 540 -50.82 -13.81 47.15
CA THR A 540 -51.84 -13.41 46.14
C THR A 540 -51.60 -11.98 45.58
N ALA A 541 -52.50 -11.52 44.70
CA ALA A 541 -52.68 -10.13 44.22
C ALA A 541 -53.04 -9.14 45.39
N PRO A 542 -53.25 -7.80 45.21
CA PRO A 542 -53.60 -7.07 43.98
C PRO A 542 -53.00 -5.64 43.77
N PRO A 543 -53.28 -4.99 42.62
CA PRO A 543 -53.20 -3.54 42.43
C PRO A 543 -54.51 -2.82 42.79
N PRO A 544 -54.50 -1.48 42.94
CA PRO A 544 -55.68 -0.64 42.77
C PRO A 544 -55.54 0.34 41.58
N ALA A 545 -56.67 0.82 41.05
CA ALA A 545 -56.76 1.85 40.01
C ALA A 545 -57.95 2.79 40.28
N ALA A 546 -57.90 4.01 39.73
CA ALA A 546 -58.91 5.07 39.87
C ALA A 546 -59.10 5.58 41.34
N VAL A 547 -59.80 6.69 41.63
CA VAL A 547 -60.52 7.67 40.78
C VAL A 547 -59.89 9.09 41.02
N GLU A 548 -60.48 10.29 40.92
CA GLU A 548 -61.84 10.79 40.71
C GLU A 548 -61.84 12.12 39.89
N GLU A 549 -62.79 13.03 40.15
CA GLU A 549 -63.14 14.24 39.38
C GLU A 549 -62.63 15.57 40.00
N ALA A 550 -62.91 16.69 39.31
CA ALA A 550 -62.67 18.08 39.79
C ALA A 550 -63.84 18.63 40.64
N PRO A 551 -63.74 19.85 41.22
CA PRO A 551 -64.51 20.96 40.60
C PRO A 551 -64.02 22.42 40.84
N ALA A 552 -64.46 23.32 39.94
CA ALA A 552 -64.90 24.73 40.15
C ALA A 552 -63.93 25.86 40.66
N ALA A 553 -64.13 27.16 40.34
CA ALA A 553 -64.86 27.83 39.24
C ALA A 553 -64.65 29.38 39.19
N GLY A 554 -64.69 29.98 37.98
CA GLY A 554 -65.07 31.39 37.71
C GLY A 554 -63.98 32.47 37.85
N ARG A 555 -64.05 33.66 37.22
CA ARG A 555 -64.92 34.31 36.19
C ARG A 555 -63.97 35.20 35.30
N GLU A 556 -64.30 35.75 34.12
CA GLU A 556 -65.42 36.60 33.66
C GLU A 556 -65.64 36.44 32.11
N ALA A 557 -66.88 36.54 31.58
CA ALA A 557 -67.44 37.67 30.78
C ALA A 557 -66.65 38.06 29.49
N LYS A 558 -67.19 38.35 28.30
CA LYS A 558 -68.56 38.63 27.75
C LYS A 558 -68.42 38.69 26.18
N GLU A 559 -69.42 38.60 25.28
CA GLU A 559 -70.87 38.34 25.34
C GLU A 559 -71.46 37.83 23.97
N ARG A 560 -72.70 37.34 24.03
CA ARG A 560 -73.79 37.08 23.04
C ARG A 560 -73.74 37.80 21.66
N ILE A 561 -74.29 37.21 20.57
CA ILE A 561 -75.74 37.13 20.16
C ILE A 561 -75.89 36.01 19.07
N THR A 562 -76.59 34.87 19.28
CA THR A 562 -77.98 34.46 18.84
C THR A 562 -78.36 34.69 17.35
N ARG A 563 -79.12 33.89 16.57
CA ARG A 563 -79.97 32.63 16.62
C ARG A 563 -79.96 32.01 15.17
N ALA A 564 -80.57 30.88 14.78
CA ALA A 564 -80.92 29.55 15.34
C ALA A 564 -81.69 28.71 14.26
N GLU A 565 -82.24 27.55 14.63
CA GLU A 565 -83.33 26.76 13.95
C GLU A 565 -83.07 26.07 12.58
N GLU A 566 -82.87 24.73 12.64
CA GLU A 566 -83.67 23.62 12.02
C GLU A 566 -84.08 23.61 10.50
N PRO A 567 -84.68 22.52 9.93
CA PRO A 567 -84.83 21.11 10.39
C PRO A 567 -84.52 20.00 9.32
N GLN A 568 -84.56 18.71 9.75
CA GLN A 568 -85.07 17.47 9.10
C GLN A 568 -84.99 17.24 7.55
N ARG A 569 -84.83 16.01 7.00
CA ARG A 569 -85.82 14.88 7.00
C ARG A 569 -85.28 13.55 6.43
N SER A 570 -86.01 12.45 6.69
CA SER A 570 -85.98 11.14 5.98
C SER A 570 -87.01 11.08 4.81
N PRO A 571 -87.05 10.02 3.96
CA PRO A 571 -87.58 8.65 4.24
C PRO A 571 -86.49 7.56 4.04
N GLY A 572 -86.64 6.23 4.22
CA GLY A 572 -87.78 5.29 4.03
C GLY A 572 -87.48 4.38 2.81
N GLU A 573 -87.75 3.07 2.75
CA GLU A 573 -88.51 2.11 3.59
C GLU A 573 -87.81 0.71 3.56
N ALA A 574 -88.06 -0.25 4.47
CA ALA A 574 -88.99 -1.41 4.39
C ALA A 574 -88.97 -2.23 3.05
N ILE A 575 -89.12 -3.57 3.01
CA ILE A 575 -89.44 -4.58 4.06
C ILE A 575 -89.00 -6.00 3.58
N ALA A 576 -88.67 -6.96 4.47
CA ALA A 576 -89.30 -8.30 4.59
C ALA A 576 -88.54 -9.28 5.54
N GLU A 577 -89.12 -10.47 5.78
CA GLU A 577 -88.69 -11.57 6.68
C GLU A 577 -89.16 -12.95 6.10
N PRO A 578 -89.12 -14.14 6.76
CA PRO A 578 -88.54 -14.62 8.05
C PRO A 578 -87.56 -15.83 7.88
N GLY A 579 -86.96 -16.54 8.86
CA GLY A 579 -86.98 -16.68 10.35
C GLY A 579 -86.87 -18.20 10.73
N PRO A 580 -86.77 -18.68 12.00
CA PRO A 580 -86.38 -18.05 13.29
C PRO A 580 -85.39 -18.87 14.22
N ALA A 581 -84.75 -18.17 15.17
CA ALA A 581 -84.30 -18.50 16.56
C ALA A 581 -83.73 -19.89 17.06
N ALA A 582 -82.47 -19.87 17.56
CA ALA A 582 -81.90 -20.28 18.89
C ALA A 582 -82.14 -21.68 19.55
N PRO A 583 -81.47 -22.11 20.67
CA PRO A 583 -80.16 -21.79 21.33
C PRO A 583 -79.28 -23.11 21.47
N PRO A 584 -78.48 -23.44 22.54
CA PRO A 584 -77.53 -22.74 23.45
C PRO A 584 -76.06 -23.33 23.38
N ALA A 585 -75.22 -23.19 24.42
CA ALA A 585 -73.84 -23.73 24.58
C ALA A 585 -73.80 -25.04 25.45
N PRO A 586 -72.65 -25.70 25.85
CA PRO A 586 -71.20 -25.37 25.71
C PRO A 586 -70.14 -26.53 25.49
N ALA A 587 -68.85 -26.13 25.31
CA ALA A 587 -67.57 -26.75 25.76
C ALA A 587 -66.94 -28.08 25.21
N LYS A 588 -65.74 -27.95 24.57
CA LYS A 588 -64.50 -28.82 24.54
C LYS A 588 -64.59 -30.27 23.97
N PRO A 589 -63.52 -30.88 23.34
CA PRO A 589 -62.11 -30.90 23.81
C PRO A 589 -60.91 -30.96 22.80
N LYS A 590 -59.71 -30.63 23.33
CA LYS A 590 -58.30 -30.98 22.96
C LYS A 590 -57.69 -30.64 21.57
N PRO A 591 -56.36 -30.33 21.48
CA PRO A 591 -55.65 -29.94 20.22
C PRO A 591 -54.49 -30.88 19.79
N GLN A 592 -54.03 -30.73 18.53
CA GLN A 592 -52.65 -30.86 17.96
C GLN A 592 -52.67 -31.29 16.47
N PRO A 593 -51.63 -31.03 15.65
CA PRO A 593 -50.57 -30.01 15.71
C PRO A 593 -50.66 -29.01 14.52
N HIS A 594 -49.73 -28.03 14.42
CA HIS A 594 -49.75 -26.98 13.39
C HIS A 594 -48.78 -27.25 12.22
N ALA A 595 -49.17 -26.80 11.01
CA ALA A 595 -48.34 -26.84 9.80
C ALA A 595 -47.41 -25.61 9.68
N GLY A 596 -46.29 -25.78 8.98
CA GLY A 596 -45.28 -24.73 8.74
C GLY A 596 -45.63 -23.76 7.59
N PRO A 597 -44.82 -22.70 7.40
CA PRO A 597 -45.04 -21.70 6.36
C PRO A 597 -44.79 -22.24 4.94
N LEU A 598 -45.66 -21.85 4.00
CA LEU A 598 -45.58 -22.24 2.58
C LEU A 598 -44.64 -21.32 1.79
N THR A 599 -43.81 -21.92 0.94
CA THR A 599 -42.90 -21.23 0.02
C THR A 599 -43.51 -21.14 -1.39
N PRO A 600 -43.60 -19.95 -2.01
CA PRO A 600 -44.06 -19.81 -3.39
C PRO A 600 -43.01 -20.26 -4.42
N LEU A 601 -43.44 -21.01 -5.44
CA LEU A 601 -42.61 -21.46 -6.56
C LEU A 601 -43.34 -21.25 -7.90
N ASP A 602 -42.76 -20.40 -8.76
CA ASP A 602 -43.32 -20.07 -10.08
C ASP A 602 -42.91 -21.11 -11.13
N CYS A 603 -43.89 -21.67 -11.85
CA CYS A 603 -43.65 -22.72 -12.83
C CYS A 603 -43.02 -22.18 -14.13
N PRO A 604 -41.88 -22.73 -14.61
CA PRO A 604 -41.23 -22.24 -15.83
C PRO A 604 -42.06 -22.51 -17.10
N GLU A 605 -42.80 -23.62 -17.16
CA GLU A 605 -43.70 -23.97 -18.27
C GLU A 605 -44.89 -23.00 -18.38
N CYS A 606 -45.76 -22.96 -17.36
CA CYS A 606 -47.07 -22.32 -17.46
C CYS A 606 -47.23 -21.03 -16.62
N ARG A 607 -46.15 -20.59 -15.95
CA ARG A 607 -46.05 -19.36 -15.14
C ARG A 607 -47.09 -19.21 -14.02
N SER A 608 -47.72 -20.30 -13.56
CA SER A 608 -48.50 -20.27 -12.32
C SER A 608 -47.58 -20.31 -11.10
N ARG A 609 -47.95 -19.51 -10.09
CA ARG A 609 -47.39 -19.59 -8.75
C ARG A 609 -48.03 -20.74 -7.99
N ASN A 610 -47.21 -21.69 -7.55
CA ASN A 610 -47.59 -22.80 -6.69
C ASN A 610 -47.07 -22.50 -5.28
N TYR A 611 -47.62 -23.15 -4.24
CA TYR A 611 -47.20 -22.95 -2.85
C TYR A 611 -46.99 -24.29 -2.18
N PHE A 612 -45.80 -24.54 -1.64
CA PHE A 612 -45.40 -25.83 -1.06
C PHE A 612 -44.62 -25.62 0.24
N THR A 613 -44.73 -26.55 1.18
CA THR A 613 -43.80 -26.64 2.32
C THR A 613 -42.40 -27.05 1.85
N ILE A 614 -41.38 -26.80 2.67
CA ILE A 614 -40.00 -27.21 2.35
C ILE A 614 -39.89 -28.74 2.24
N GLU A 615 -40.65 -29.48 3.05
CA GLU A 615 -40.69 -30.94 3.03
C GLU A 615 -41.28 -31.49 1.73
N GLU A 616 -42.36 -30.89 1.22
CA GLU A 616 -42.93 -31.24 -0.09
C GLU A 616 -41.96 -30.93 -1.24
N ILE A 617 -41.28 -29.78 -1.21
CA ILE A 617 -40.28 -29.41 -2.24
C ILE A 617 -39.17 -30.46 -2.32
N LEU A 618 -38.66 -30.90 -1.17
CA LEU A 618 -37.65 -31.97 -1.08
C LEU A 618 -38.19 -33.34 -1.55
N GLY A 619 -39.50 -33.58 -1.45
CA GLY A 619 -40.20 -34.75 -1.99
C GLY A 619 -40.39 -34.78 -3.51
N GLY A 620 -40.10 -33.69 -4.22
CA GLY A 620 -40.13 -33.64 -5.70
C GLY A 620 -41.51 -33.35 -6.31
N VAL A 621 -42.09 -32.20 -5.93
CA VAL A 621 -43.39 -31.65 -6.38
C VAL A 621 -43.56 -31.44 -7.89
N THR A 622 -44.82 -31.49 -8.32
CA THR A 622 -45.31 -31.12 -9.66
C THR A 622 -46.21 -29.89 -9.61
N CYS A 623 -46.08 -28.99 -10.59
CA CYS A 623 -47.00 -27.87 -10.79
C CYS A 623 -48.41 -28.40 -11.10
N GLU A 624 -49.41 -28.07 -10.27
CA GLU A 624 -50.77 -28.59 -10.40
C GLU A 624 -51.44 -28.22 -11.73
N LYS A 625 -51.05 -27.09 -12.32
CA LYS A 625 -51.64 -26.55 -13.56
C LYS A 625 -51.15 -27.19 -14.86
N CYS A 626 -49.95 -27.79 -14.88
CA CYS A 626 -49.36 -28.37 -16.11
C CYS A 626 -48.55 -29.66 -15.91
N GLY A 627 -48.43 -30.17 -14.68
CA GLY A 627 -47.66 -31.38 -14.37
C GLY A 627 -46.13 -31.23 -14.37
N TYR A 628 -45.58 -30.05 -14.68
CA TYR A 628 -44.13 -29.82 -14.68
C TYR A 628 -43.52 -30.15 -13.31
N ARG A 629 -42.53 -31.05 -13.29
CA ARG A 629 -41.89 -31.54 -12.05
C ARG A 629 -40.63 -30.76 -11.75
N PHE A 630 -40.53 -30.18 -10.56
CA PHE A 630 -39.52 -29.16 -10.27
C PHE A 630 -38.11 -29.71 -10.02
N PHE A 631 -37.97 -31.00 -9.66
CA PHE A 631 -36.68 -31.67 -9.49
C PHE A 631 -36.76 -33.14 -9.96
N SER A 632 -35.61 -33.71 -10.34
CA SER A 632 -35.50 -35.09 -10.84
C SER A 632 -34.22 -35.79 -10.36
N GLN A 633 -34.34 -36.99 -9.80
CA GLN A 633 -33.24 -37.95 -9.62
C GLN A 633 -33.63 -39.34 -10.16
N PRO A 634 -32.67 -40.13 -10.67
CA PRO A 634 -32.94 -41.46 -11.23
C PRO A 634 -32.71 -42.61 -10.23
N ALA A 635 -33.60 -43.61 -10.25
CA ALA A 635 -33.37 -44.94 -9.66
C ALA A 635 -34.19 -46.00 -10.43
N GLU A 636 -33.65 -47.20 -10.62
CA GLU A 636 -34.25 -48.25 -11.46
C GLU A 636 -34.99 -49.37 -10.70
N GLU A 637 -35.91 -50.00 -11.44
CA GLU A 637 -36.51 -51.35 -11.25
C GLU A 637 -36.95 -51.83 -9.86
N LYS A 638 -38.28 -52.05 -9.73
CA LYS A 638 -38.81 -53.32 -9.20
C LYS A 638 -39.82 -53.92 -10.19
N LYS A 639 -39.71 -55.23 -10.43
CA LYS A 639 -40.44 -55.97 -11.47
C LYS A 639 -41.75 -56.58 -10.92
N SER A 640 -42.75 -56.75 -11.80
CA SER A 640 -43.86 -57.69 -11.60
C SER A 640 -43.97 -58.66 -12.79
N MET A 641 -44.67 -59.78 -12.58
CA MET A 641 -44.69 -60.93 -13.48
C MET A 641 -45.96 -60.98 -14.33
N ASP A 642 -45.85 -60.65 -15.63
CA ASP A 642 -46.89 -61.01 -16.62
C ASP A 642 -46.37 -61.23 -18.06
N GLY A 643 -45.10 -60.90 -18.35
CA GLY A 643 -44.54 -61.04 -19.70
C GLY A 643 -44.30 -62.48 -20.18
N ILE A 644 -44.34 -63.49 -19.30
CA ILE A 644 -43.98 -64.88 -19.61
C ILE A 644 -45.18 -65.64 -20.21
N ARG A 645 -45.70 -65.17 -21.35
CA ARG A 645 -46.71 -65.93 -22.13
C ARG A 645 -46.74 -65.67 -23.65
N ARG A 646 -45.73 -64.99 -24.19
CA ARG A 646 -45.50 -64.80 -25.65
C ARG A 646 -43.99 -64.89 -25.96
N GLU A 647 -43.31 -65.95 -25.53
CA GLU A 647 -43.20 -67.22 -26.27
C GLU A 647 -42.78 -67.07 -27.75
N ARG A 648 -41.72 -67.83 -28.10
CA ARG A 648 -41.55 -68.52 -29.38
C ARG A 648 -41.85 -67.76 -30.68
N LEU A 649 -41.04 -66.76 -31.04
CA LEU A 649 -40.73 -66.46 -32.46
C LEU A 649 -39.50 -65.54 -32.64
N ARG A 650 -38.28 -66.09 -32.51
CA ARG A 650 -37.03 -65.74 -33.28
C ARG A 650 -35.76 -66.42 -32.74
N GLU A 651 -35.87 -67.68 -32.34
CA GLU A 651 -34.77 -68.57 -31.94
C GLU A 651 -33.92 -69.04 -33.16
N LYS A 652 -33.47 -68.10 -34.00
CA LYS A 652 -32.76 -68.40 -35.27
C LYS A 652 -31.55 -67.51 -35.59
N ARG A 653 -30.99 -66.80 -34.59
CA ARG A 653 -29.71 -66.05 -34.74
C ARG A 653 -28.69 -66.32 -33.62
N ARG A 654 -28.72 -67.52 -33.05
CA ARG A 654 -27.77 -68.01 -32.03
C ARG A 654 -26.89 -69.16 -32.55
N GLN A 655 -26.13 -68.96 -33.63
CA GLN A 655 -25.02 -69.84 -34.05
C GLN A 655 -24.09 -69.07 -35.00
N GLY A 656 -22.86 -68.79 -34.57
CA GLY A 656 -21.85 -68.05 -35.35
C GLY A 656 -20.89 -67.19 -34.51
N ARG A 657 -21.36 -66.62 -33.39
CA ARG A 657 -20.57 -65.72 -32.53
C ARG A 657 -19.86 -66.43 -31.36
N LYS A 658 -19.39 -67.67 -31.55
CA LYS A 658 -18.86 -68.54 -30.47
C LYS A 658 -17.36 -68.89 -30.54
N LEU A 659 -16.59 -68.23 -31.40
CA LEU A 659 -15.13 -68.37 -31.51
C LEU A 659 -14.32 -67.09 -31.22
N MET A 660 -15.02 -65.97 -30.94
CA MET A 660 -14.45 -64.61 -30.82
C MET A 660 -14.46 -64.10 -29.35
N LEU A 661 -14.35 -65.01 -28.39
CA LEU A 661 -14.48 -64.73 -26.96
C LEU A 661 -13.39 -65.37 -26.09
N THR A 662 -12.72 -66.43 -26.56
CA THR A 662 -11.69 -67.16 -25.81
C THR A 662 -10.40 -66.38 -25.61
N TRP A 663 -10.07 -65.47 -26.53
CA TRP A 663 -8.87 -64.61 -26.43
C TRP A 663 -9.02 -63.43 -25.45
N VAL A 664 -10.25 -62.99 -25.18
CA VAL A 664 -10.50 -61.84 -24.28
C VAL A 664 -10.18 -62.23 -22.82
N SER A 665 -10.53 -63.45 -22.42
CA SER A 665 -10.39 -63.92 -21.03
C SER A 665 -8.94 -63.97 -20.53
N ILE A 666 -7.96 -64.21 -21.42
CA ILE A 666 -6.53 -64.30 -21.06
C ILE A 666 -5.96 -62.91 -20.74
N ILE A 667 -6.41 -61.87 -21.44
CA ILE A 667 -5.94 -60.49 -21.24
C ILE A 667 -6.43 -59.92 -19.90
N VAL A 668 -7.68 -60.22 -19.51
CA VAL A 668 -8.26 -59.72 -18.24
C VAL A 668 -7.54 -60.29 -17.01
N GLY A 669 -7.10 -61.56 -17.04
CA GLY A 669 -6.41 -62.19 -15.91
C GLY A 669 -5.06 -61.53 -15.56
N ALA A 670 -4.30 -61.10 -16.56
CA ALA A 670 -2.99 -60.46 -16.36
C ALA A 670 -3.09 -59.04 -15.75
N VAL A 671 -4.20 -58.33 -16.02
CA VAL A 671 -4.43 -56.96 -15.52
C VAL A 671 -4.78 -56.96 -14.02
N MET A 672 -5.51 -57.96 -13.52
CA MET A 672 -5.93 -57.98 -12.11
C MET A 672 -4.79 -58.22 -11.12
N LEU A 673 -3.75 -59.00 -11.48
CA LEU A 673 -2.65 -59.28 -10.56
C LEU A 673 -1.70 -58.09 -10.35
N THR A 674 -1.61 -57.17 -11.32
CA THR A 674 -0.75 -55.98 -11.24
C THR A 674 -1.45 -54.78 -10.61
N GLY A 675 -2.77 -54.63 -10.83
CA GLY A 675 -3.57 -53.57 -10.20
C GLY A 675 -3.63 -53.65 -8.67
N GLY A 676 -3.71 -54.86 -8.10
CA GLY A 676 -3.84 -55.05 -6.64
C GLY A 676 -2.65 -54.52 -5.82
N ILE A 677 -1.43 -54.59 -6.36
CA ILE A 677 -0.21 -54.12 -5.67
C ILE A 677 -0.12 -52.58 -5.69
N LEU A 678 -0.69 -51.92 -6.70
CA LEU A 678 -0.81 -50.46 -6.75
C LEU A 678 -1.89 -49.94 -5.79
N ALA A 679 -3.04 -50.60 -5.71
CA ALA A 679 -4.10 -50.24 -4.76
C ALA A 679 -3.62 -50.25 -3.30
N TYR A 680 -2.83 -51.26 -2.91
CA TYR A 680 -2.28 -51.34 -1.54
C TYR A 680 -1.25 -50.24 -1.21
N ARG A 681 -0.64 -49.60 -2.23
CA ARG A 681 0.23 -48.43 -2.03
C ARG A 681 -0.54 -47.10 -2.02
N PHE A 682 -1.58 -46.97 -2.84
CA PHE A 682 -2.40 -45.76 -2.90
C PHE A 682 -3.16 -45.48 -1.57
N ILE A 683 -3.51 -46.55 -0.83
CA ILE A 683 -4.21 -46.47 0.47
C ILE A 683 -3.30 -45.98 1.63
N GLN A 684 -2.00 -45.71 1.39
CA GLN A 684 -1.08 -45.22 2.42
C GLN A 684 -0.91 -43.69 2.46
N GLU A 685 -1.14 -42.96 1.35
CA GLU A 685 -0.94 -41.50 1.32
C GLU A 685 -2.10 -40.71 1.97
N ASP A 686 -3.30 -41.31 2.04
CA ASP A 686 -4.52 -40.74 2.65
C ASP A 686 -4.50 -40.66 4.20
N ARG A 687 -3.40 -41.08 4.85
CA ARG A 687 -3.34 -41.23 6.33
C ARG A 687 -2.76 -40.04 7.10
N THR A 688 -2.32 -38.97 6.44
CA THR A 688 -1.82 -37.75 7.11
C THR A 688 -2.82 -36.61 7.14
N GLU A 689 -3.48 -36.29 6.02
CA GLU A 689 -4.49 -35.20 5.96
C GLU A 689 -5.70 -35.57 6.84
N SER A 690 -6.23 -36.79 6.68
CA SER A 690 -7.24 -37.41 7.56
C SER A 690 -6.84 -37.57 9.05
N ARG A 691 -5.62 -37.19 9.46
CA ARG A 691 -5.17 -37.21 10.86
C ARG A 691 -5.03 -35.81 11.45
N ALA A 692 -4.45 -34.88 10.70
CA ALA A 692 -4.39 -33.47 11.10
C ALA A 692 -5.79 -32.86 11.18
N TYR A 693 -6.66 -33.15 10.20
CA TYR A 693 -8.05 -32.70 10.20
C TYR A 693 -8.82 -33.15 11.46
N ARG A 694 -8.85 -34.46 11.72
CA ARG A 694 -9.47 -35.00 12.94
C ARG A 694 -8.86 -34.44 14.22
N HIS A 695 -7.55 -34.25 14.30
CA HIS A 695 -6.91 -33.65 15.47
C HIS A 695 -7.41 -32.23 15.77
N TYR A 696 -7.53 -31.38 14.74
CA TYR A 696 -8.05 -30.03 14.91
C TYR A 696 -9.56 -30.01 15.21
N ILE A 697 -10.36 -30.89 14.60
CA ILE A 697 -11.79 -31.06 14.93
C ILE A 697 -11.95 -31.51 16.39
N GLU A 698 -11.30 -32.63 16.77
CA GLU A 698 -11.35 -33.20 18.12
C GLU A 698 -10.82 -32.25 19.20
N GLN A 699 -9.95 -31.28 18.88
CA GLN A 699 -9.56 -30.22 19.81
C GLN A 699 -10.55 -29.05 19.81
N ALA A 700 -11.00 -28.60 18.65
CA ALA A 700 -11.94 -27.49 18.54
C ALA A 700 -13.29 -27.80 19.22
N ASP A 701 -13.84 -29.00 19.00
CA ASP A 701 -15.11 -29.43 19.60
C ASP A 701 -15.03 -29.48 21.13
N ARG A 702 -13.93 -30.03 21.70
CA ARG A 702 -13.71 -30.01 23.16
C ARG A 702 -13.55 -28.60 23.69
N LEU A 703 -12.74 -27.76 23.06
CA LEU A 703 -12.56 -26.36 23.47
C LEU A 703 -13.87 -25.57 23.35
N PHE A 704 -14.76 -25.95 22.44
CA PHE A 704 -16.10 -25.36 22.30
C PHE A 704 -17.04 -25.80 23.44
N GLU A 705 -17.06 -27.10 23.78
CA GLU A 705 -17.81 -27.66 24.92
C GLU A 705 -17.29 -27.13 26.27
N GLU A 706 -15.98 -26.92 26.40
CA GLU A 706 -15.31 -26.31 27.57
C GLU A 706 -15.51 -24.78 27.66
N GLY A 707 -16.12 -24.16 26.65
CA GLY A 707 -16.38 -22.71 26.60
C GLY A 707 -15.17 -21.83 26.25
N ASN A 708 -14.06 -22.44 25.81
CA ASN A 708 -12.85 -21.76 25.34
C ASN A 708 -12.97 -21.41 23.84
N TYR A 709 -13.96 -20.58 23.51
CA TYR A 709 -14.27 -20.16 22.14
C TYR A 709 -13.10 -19.51 21.36
N PRO A 710 -12.13 -18.78 21.97
CA PRO A 710 -10.98 -18.25 21.23
C PRO A 710 -10.09 -19.35 20.64
N GLU A 711 -9.77 -20.39 21.43
CA GLU A 711 -8.90 -21.47 20.98
C GLU A 711 -9.68 -22.50 20.13
N ALA A 712 -10.98 -22.70 20.40
CA ALA A 712 -11.87 -23.44 19.52
C ALA A 712 -11.92 -22.82 18.12
N LEU A 713 -12.11 -21.49 18.02
CA LEU A 713 -12.09 -20.73 16.77
C LEU A 713 -10.76 -20.85 16.02
N GLY A 714 -9.64 -20.86 16.73
CA GLY A 714 -8.31 -21.10 16.15
C GLY A 714 -8.16 -22.50 15.54
N ASN A 715 -8.65 -23.53 16.23
CA ASN A 715 -8.59 -24.91 15.77
C ASN A 715 -9.59 -25.18 14.62
N TYR A 716 -10.84 -24.69 14.70
CA TYR A 716 -11.80 -24.79 13.59
C TYR A 716 -11.30 -24.09 12.32
N ARG A 717 -10.68 -22.90 12.43
CA ARG A 717 -10.05 -22.22 11.28
C ARG A 717 -8.84 -23.00 10.74
N SER A 718 -8.10 -23.70 11.59
CA SER A 718 -7.00 -24.57 11.18
C SER A 718 -7.49 -25.82 10.44
N ALA A 719 -8.62 -26.39 10.86
CA ALA A 719 -9.32 -27.45 10.13
C ALA A 719 -9.91 -26.96 8.79
N LEU A 720 -10.42 -25.73 8.73
CA LEU A 720 -10.99 -25.14 7.50
C LEU A 720 -9.91 -24.86 6.44
N VAL A 721 -8.64 -24.69 6.84
CA VAL A 721 -7.51 -24.63 5.88
C VAL A 721 -7.24 -26.00 5.23
N LEU A 722 -7.69 -27.10 5.85
CA LEU A 722 -7.58 -28.46 5.31
C LEU A 722 -8.82 -28.85 4.48
N GLU A 723 -10.02 -28.52 4.95
CA GLU A 723 -11.30 -28.76 4.24
C GLU A 723 -12.10 -27.45 4.07
N PRO A 724 -11.82 -26.63 3.03
CA PRO A 724 -12.34 -25.25 2.94
C PRO A 724 -13.83 -25.08 2.67
N GLU A 725 -14.53 -26.15 2.27
CA GLU A 725 -15.96 -26.12 1.94
C GLU A 725 -16.84 -26.83 2.98
N GLU A 726 -16.25 -27.34 4.08
CA GLU A 726 -16.97 -28.11 5.11
C GLU A 726 -18.06 -27.26 5.82
N PRO A 727 -19.35 -27.60 5.66
CA PRO A 727 -20.43 -26.82 6.26
C PRO A 727 -20.43 -26.81 7.79
N TYR A 728 -19.97 -27.90 8.43
CA TYR A 728 -19.86 -27.98 9.90
C TYR A 728 -18.91 -26.90 10.45
N LEU A 729 -17.73 -26.76 9.84
CA LEU A 729 -16.73 -25.77 10.25
C LEU A 729 -17.21 -24.34 10.03
N ILE A 730 -17.87 -24.07 8.90
CA ILE A 730 -18.41 -22.74 8.58
C ILE A 730 -19.53 -22.36 9.56
N ALA A 731 -20.29 -23.34 10.07
CA ALA A 731 -21.27 -23.12 11.14
C ALA A 731 -20.61 -22.85 12.50
N GLN A 732 -19.71 -23.72 12.96
CA GLN A 732 -19.08 -23.59 14.28
C GLN A 732 -18.20 -22.34 14.41
N ILE A 733 -17.50 -21.94 13.34
CA ILE A 733 -16.72 -20.68 13.32
C ILE A 733 -17.62 -19.46 13.58
N ARG A 734 -18.81 -19.42 12.95
CA ARG A 734 -19.78 -18.34 13.17
C ARG A 734 -20.37 -18.37 14.58
N GLU A 735 -20.56 -19.55 15.15
CA GLU A 735 -21.11 -19.70 16.50
C GLU A 735 -20.08 -19.32 17.58
N CYS A 736 -18.80 -19.68 17.41
CA CYS A 736 -17.70 -19.12 18.21
C CYS A 736 -17.68 -17.58 18.14
N GLU A 737 -17.76 -17.01 16.94
CA GLU A 737 -17.75 -15.56 16.72
C GLU A 737 -18.98 -14.86 17.34
N ARG A 738 -20.16 -15.50 17.31
CA ARG A 738 -21.38 -15.03 17.98
C ARG A 738 -21.22 -15.04 19.50
N LEU A 739 -20.76 -16.17 20.06
CA LEU A 739 -20.62 -16.35 21.51
C LEU A 739 -19.57 -15.40 22.08
N LEU A 740 -18.40 -15.25 21.43
CA LEU A 740 -17.38 -14.28 21.82
C LEU A 740 -17.93 -12.86 21.91
N LEU A 741 -18.69 -12.41 20.91
CA LEU A 741 -19.31 -11.09 20.89
C LEU A 741 -20.34 -10.90 22.02
N GLU A 742 -20.99 -11.98 22.49
CA GLU A 742 -21.90 -11.93 23.65
C GLU A 742 -21.15 -11.94 24.99
N PHE A 743 -19.98 -12.58 25.08
CA PHE A 743 -19.10 -12.47 26.25
C PHE A 743 -18.47 -11.08 26.35
N GLU A 744 -18.00 -10.49 25.25
CA GLU A 744 -17.45 -9.13 25.22
C GLU A 744 -18.50 -8.10 25.66
N LYS A 745 -19.72 -8.15 25.14
CA LYS A 745 -20.83 -7.28 25.57
C LYS A 745 -21.13 -7.39 27.05
N LYS A 746 -21.31 -8.61 27.58
CA LYS A 746 -21.57 -8.84 29.00
C LYS A 746 -20.41 -8.38 29.89
N ALA A 747 -19.18 -8.54 29.42
CA ALA A 747 -17.99 -8.06 30.13
C ALA A 747 -17.94 -6.53 30.20
N ASP A 748 -18.22 -5.81 29.11
CA ASP A 748 -18.27 -4.35 29.11
C ASP A 748 -19.49 -3.81 29.87
N GLU A 749 -20.67 -4.43 29.78
CA GLU A 749 -21.86 -4.10 30.59
C GLU A 749 -21.56 -4.25 32.09
N GLN A 750 -21.00 -5.38 32.52
CA GLN A 750 -20.63 -5.64 33.91
C GLN A 750 -19.53 -4.67 34.40
N LYS A 751 -18.55 -4.37 33.54
CA LYS A 751 -17.46 -3.41 33.82
C LYS A 751 -17.97 -1.98 33.94
N GLN A 752 -18.97 -1.58 33.15
CA GLN A 752 -19.63 -0.28 33.26
C GLN A 752 -20.49 -0.18 34.53
N GLN A 753 -21.21 -1.24 34.92
CA GLN A 753 -21.91 -1.31 36.22
C GLN A 753 -20.94 -1.27 37.42
N ASN A 754 -19.82 -2.00 37.35
CA ASN A 754 -18.79 -2.01 38.39
C ASN A 754 -18.08 -0.66 38.51
N LEU A 755 -17.86 0.05 37.40
CA LEU A 755 -17.29 1.39 37.38
C LEU A 755 -18.27 2.41 38.00
N LEU A 756 -19.55 2.36 37.63
CA LEU A 756 -20.59 3.25 38.17
C LEU A 756 -20.77 3.04 39.68
N SER A 757 -20.93 1.81 40.15
CA SER A 757 -21.04 1.51 41.59
C SER A 757 -19.78 1.90 42.37
N GLY A 758 -18.58 1.74 41.81
CA GLY A 758 -17.34 2.24 42.40
C GLY A 758 -17.28 3.77 42.51
N GLN A 759 -17.83 4.49 41.53
CA GLN A 759 -17.94 5.96 41.57
C GLN A 759 -18.99 6.42 42.59
N LEU A 760 -20.16 5.76 42.65
CA LEU A 760 -21.23 6.08 43.61
C LEU A 760 -20.78 5.85 45.06
N ASN A 761 -20.17 4.70 45.37
CA ASN A 761 -19.60 4.43 46.70
C ASN A 761 -18.60 5.52 47.14
N ARG A 762 -17.82 6.07 46.20
CA ARG A 762 -16.90 7.18 46.48
C ARG A 762 -17.63 8.51 46.69
N ALA A 763 -18.65 8.80 45.88
CA ALA A 763 -19.46 10.02 46.02
C ALA A 763 -20.23 10.01 47.36
N ASP A 764 -20.87 8.89 47.70
CA ASP A 764 -21.54 8.67 48.98
C ASP A 764 -20.58 8.80 50.17
N SER A 765 -19.35 8.28 50.05
CA SER A 765 -18.31 8.42 51.08
C SER A 765 -17.88 9.88 51.29
N LEU A 766 -17.73 10.67 50.21
CA LEU A 766 -17.39 12.09 50.28
C LEU A 766 -18.55 12.92 50.85
N PHE A 767 -19.80 12.57 50.48
CA PHE A 767 -21.01 13.19 51.00
C PHE A 767 -21.18 12.92 52.51
N ALA A 768 -20.98 11.67 52.95
CA ALA A 768 -21.00 11.30 54.37
C ALA A 768 -19.84 11.92 55.17
N ALA A 769 -18.69 12.20 54.53
CA ALA A 769 -17.58 12.93 55.13
C ALA A 769 -17.80 14.46 55.20
N GLY A 770 -18.87 14.98 54.59
CA GLY A 770 -19.22 16.41 54.59
C GLY A 770 -18.44 17.27 53.59
N ASP A 771 -17.63 16.69 52.71
CA ASP A 771 -17.02 17.42 51.59
C ASP A 771 -18.02 17.54 50.44
N LEU A 772 -18.97 18.46 50.60
CA LEU A 772 -20.11 18.61 49.69
C LEU A 772 -19.69 19.00 48.27
N GLU A 773 -18.57 19.70 48.07
CA GLU A 773 -18.07 20.05 46.73
C GLU A 773 -17.36 18.88 46.05
N ALA A 774 -16.52 18.12 46.78
CA ALA A 774 -15.94 16.89 46.22
C ALA A 774 -17.03 15.83 45.94
N ALA A 775 -18.06 15.75 46.80
CA ALA A 775 -19.24 14.93 46.58
C ALA A 775 -20.04 15.40 45.35
N ARG A 776 -20.30 16.71 45.21
CA ARG A 776 -21.01 17.28 44.04
C ARG A 776 -20.30 16.92 42.74
N LEU A 777 -18.98 17.12 42.68
CA LEU A 777 -18.18 16.77 41.50
C LEU A 777 -18.14 15.24 41.24
N ALA A 778 -18.18 14.41 42.28
CA ALA A 778 -18.23 12.96 42.13
C ALA A 778 -19.61 12.45 41.63
N TYR A 779 -20.71 13.00 42.14
CA TYR A 779 -22.06 12.71 41.64
C TYR A 779 -22.29 13.29 40.24
N GLU A 780 -21.81 14.49 39.93
CA GLU A 780 -21.86 15.06 38.56
C GLU A 780 -21.05 14.20 37.57
N ALA A 781 -19.91 13.64 37.98
CA ALA A 781 -19.17 12.69 37.17
C ALA A 781 -19.91 11.36 36.97
N ALA A 782 -20.59 10.84 38.00
CA ALA A 782 -21.42 9.64 37.88
C ALA A 782 -22.68 9.87 37.01
N LEU A 783 -23.26 11.08 37.06
CA LEU A 783 -24.40 11.48 36.23
C LEU A 783 -24.05 11.48 34.73
N LEU A 784 -22.79 11.76 34.36
CA LEU A 784 -22.34 11.60 32.96
C LEU A 784 -22.38 10.15 32.47
N ALA A 785 -22.37 9.16 33.37
CA ALA A 785 -22.48 7.73 33.05
C ALA A 785 -23.92 7.17 33.19
N SER A 786 -24.77 7.82 33.99
CA SER A 786 -26.21 7.49 34.14
C SER A 786 -27.06 8.77 34.25
N PRO A 787 -27.42 9.43 33.13
CA PRO A 787 -27.95 10.80 33.15
C PRO A 787 -29.33 11.00 33.79
N GLU A 788 -30.10 9.92 33.97
CA GLU A 788 -31.47 9.96 34.51
C GLU A 788 -31.58 9.25 35.87
N ASP A 789 -30.46 8.90 36.51
CA ASP A 789 -30.45 8.15 37.77
C ASP A 789 -31.12 8.94 38.92
N PRO A 790 -32.24 8.46 39.48
CA PRO A 790 -32.97 9.19 40.51
C PRO A 790 -32.18 9.37 41.81
N TYR A 791 -31.26 8.47 42.13
CA TYR A 791 -30.44 8.55 43.34
C TYR A 791 -29.39 9.66 43.22
N ILE A 792 -28.69 9.72 42.08
CA ILE A 792 -27.68 10.75 41.80
C ILE A 792 -28.34 12.13 41.76
N LEU A 793 -29.49 12.25 41.09
CA LEU A 793 -30.26 13.49 41.00
C LEU A 793 -30.79 13.95 42.37
N SER A 794 -31.24 13.02 43.23
CA SER A 794 -31.63 13.33 44.62
C SER A 794 -30.46 13.88 45.43
N ARG A 795 -29.29 13.23 45.39
CA ARG A 795 -28.09 13.66 46.13
C ARG A 795 -27.58 15.02 45.68
N LEU A 796 -27.57 15.30 44.38
CA LEU A 796 -27.26 16.64 43.87
C LEU A 796 -28.31 17.67 44.30
N GLY A 797 -29.60 17.31 44.37
CA GLY A 797 -30.66 18.14 44.92
C GLY A 797 -30.59 18.38 46.44
N GLU A 798 -29.95 17.48 47.18
CA GLU A 798 -29.63 17.67 48.61
C GLU A 798 -28.44 18.61 48.81
N ILE A 799 -27.36 18.44 48.04
CA ILE A 799 -26.16 19.29 48.10
C ILE A 799 -26.47 20.73 47.70
N ASN A 800 -27.25 20.94 46.63
CA ASN A 800 -27.48 22.26 46.03
C ASN A 800 -28.49 23.16 46.81
N LYS A 801 -28.86 22.80 48.05
CA LYS A 801 -29.70 23.65 48.91
C LYS A 801 -28.86 24.77 49.55
N PRO A 802 -29.17 26.06 49.33
CA PRO A 802 -28.33 27.16 49.78
C PRO A 802 -28.42 27.36 51.31
N ALA A 803 -27.35 27.01 52.02
CA ALA A 803 -27.18 27.33 53.44
C ALA A 803 -26.70 28.79 53.65
N ALA A 804 -27.17 29.43 54.71
CA ALA A 804 -26.76 30.80 55.06
C ALA A 804 -25.29 30.85 55.53
N ALA A 805 -24.56 31.90 55.13
CA ALA A 805 -23.11 31.97 55.27
C ALA A 805 -22.62 32.10 56.73
N PRO A 806 -21.77 31.17 57.22
CA PRO A 806 -21.02 31.32 58.47
C PRO A 806 -19.78 32.22 58.30
N PRO A 807 -19.18 32.74 59.39
CA PRO A 807 -18.01 33.61 59.32
C PRO A 807 -16.74 32.86 58.87
N ARG A 808 -15.91 33.51 58.06
CA ARG A 808 -14.60 32.98 57.63
C ARG A 808 -13.65 32.87 58.83
N ALA A 809 -13.22 31.65 59.14
CA ALA A 809 -12.07 31.41 60.00
C ALA A 809 -10.78 31.97 59.35
N ALA A 810 -9.84 32.45 60.17
CA ALA A 810 -8.65 33.14 59.70
C ALA A 810 -7.58 32.17 59.17
N ALA A 811 -7.47 32.05 57.85
CA ALA A 811 -6.25 31.59 57.18
C ALA A 811 -5.40 32.81 56.80
N THR A 812 -4.10 32.77 57.07
CA THR A 812 -3.17 33.89 56.81
C THR A 812 -3.01 34.17 55.32
N SER A 813 -3.41 35.36 54.88
CA SER A 813 -3.31 35.79 53.48
C SER A 813 -1.88 35.73 52.92
N PRO A 814 -1.64 35.06 51.78
CA PRO A 814 -0.41 35.25 51.02
C PRO A 814 -0.23 36.73 50.64
N GLY A 815 1.00 37.23 50.70
CA GLY A 815 1.29 38.64 50.43
C GLY A 815 0.89 39.04 49.01
N ARG A 816 0.00 40.04 48.89
CA ARG A 816 -0.43 40.60 47.59
C ARG A 816 0.65 41.57 47.08
N ILE A 817 1.50 41.09 46.18
CA ILE A 817 2.62 41.87 45.63
C ILE A 817 2.12 42.66 44.42
N SER A 818 2.24 43.99 44.43
CA SER A 818 1.89 44.85 43.29
C SER A 818 3.15 45.37 42.60
N VAL A 819 3.22 45.27 41.27
CA VAL A 819 4.41 45.54 40.47
C VAL A 819 4.09 46.57 39.38
N PRO A 820 4.65 47.79 39.44
CA PRO A 820 4.43 48.80 38.40
C PRO A 820 5.25 48.49 37.14
N SER A 821 4.79 48.99 35.99
CA SER A 821 5.53 48.91 34.72
C SER A 821 6.94 49.48 34.86
N GLY A 822 7.94 48.76 34.34
CA GLY A 822 9.36 49.14 34.44
C GLY A 822 10.08 48.66 35.71
N ALA A 823 9.39 48.07 36.69
CA ALA A 823 10.05 47.37 37.80
C ALA A 823 10.67 46.04 37.32
N ASN A 824 11.76 45.60 37.97
CA ASN A 824 12.40 44.32 37.66
C ASN A 824 11.50 43.15 38.10
N LEU A 825 10.80 42.55 37.12
CA LEU A 825 9.82 41.49 37.33
C LEU A 825 10.48 40.18 37.81
N GLN A 826 11.62 39.77 37.23
CA GLN A 826 12.35 38.58 37.66
C GLN A 826 12.75 38.68 39.13
N ALA A 827 13.44 39.76 39.52
CA ALA A 827 13.85 39.98 40.90
C ALA A 827 12.66 40.13 41.89
N THR A 828 11.44 40.34 41.39
CA THR A 828 10.22 40.36 42.22
C THR A 828 9.62 38.96 42.37
N ILE A 829 9.59 38.17 41.29
CA ILE A 829 9.25 36.74 41.34
C ILE A 829 10.26 35.98 42.22
N ASP A 830 11.56 36.23 42.09
CA ASP A 830 12.61 35.57 42.86
C ASP A 830 12.40 35.73 44.38
N ARG A 831 12.06 36.95 44.82
CA ARG A 831 11.80 37.28 46.23
C ARG A 831 10.40 36.90 46.74
N ALA A 832 9.43 36.65 45.86
CA ALA A 832 8.10 36.21 46.27
C ALA A 832 8.13 34.81 46.90
N ALA A 833 7.32 34.57 47.94
CA ALA A 833 7.14 33.23 48.48
C ALA A 833 6.40 32.34 47.45
N PRO A 834 6.58 31.01 47.47
CA PRO A 834 5.70 30.10 46.71
C PRO A 834 4.22 30.38 47.01
N SER A 835 3.38 30.25 46.00
CA SER A 835 1.94 30.55 46.00
C SER A 835 1.58 32.02 46.31
N SER A 836 2.50 32.97 46.12
CA SER A 836 2.18 34.40 46.17
C SER A 836 1.35 34.84 44.96
N VAL A 837 0.47 35.83 45.16
CA VAL A 837 -0.28 36.50 44.09
C VAL A 837 0.41 37.82 43.72
N ILE A 838 0.90 37.88 42.49
CA ILE A 838 1.62 39.03 41.93
C ILE A 838 0.70 39.75 40.94
N HIS A 839 0.29 40.96 41.29
CA HIS A 839 -0.43 41.87 40.41
C HIS A 839 0.55 42.71 39.60
N LEU A 840 0.45 42.64 38.28
CA LEU A 840 1.15 43.50 37.35
C LEU A 840 0.25 44.70 37.03
N GLY A 841 0.81 45.91 37.07
CA GLY A 841 0.11 47.12 36.66
C GLY A 841 -0.21 47.16 35.16
N GLU A 842 -0.90 48.21 34.75
CA GLU A 842 -0.99 48.58 33.34
C GLU A 842 0.37 49.07 32.83
N GLY A 843 0.64 48.88 31.54
CA GLY A 843 1.88 49.21 30.87
C GLY A 843 2.67 48.01 30.35
N ILE A 844 3.91 48.30 29.92
CA ILE A 844 4.80 47.34 29.26
C ILE A 844 5.92 46.92 30.23
N PHE A 845 6.18 45.62 30.28
CA PHE A 845 7.24 44.98 31.04
C PHE A 845 8.26 44.40 30.06
N THR A 846 9.22 45.23 29.63
CA THR A 846 10.29 44.82 28.72
C THR A 846 11.35 44.00 29.44
N LEU A 847 11.64 42.81 28.93
CA LEU A 847 12.55 41.83 29.50
C LEU A 847 13.83 41.71 28.65
N PRO A 848 15.03 41.97 29.20
CA PRO A 848 16.30 41.84 28.46
C PRO A 848 16.79 40.39 28.35
N LYS A 849 16.11 39.43 29.00
CA LYS A 849 16.35 37.99 29.01
C LYS A 849 15.01 37.27 29.23
N PRO A 850 14.86 35.97 28.88
CA PRO A 850 13.67 35.20 29.18
C PRO A 850 13.30 35.27 30.68
N LEU A 851 12.03 35.54 31.00
CA LEU A 851 11.53 35.43 32.37
C LEU A 851 11.48 33.95 32.75
N ARG A 852 12.08 33.57 33.88
CA ARG A 852 12.15 32.17 34.34
C ARG A 852 11.35 31.99 35.62
N ILE A 853 10.44 31.01 35.61
CA ILE A 853 9.58 30.63 36.75
C ILE A 853 9.78 29.15 37.08
N SER A 854 10.18 28.87 38.32
CA SER A 854 10.46 27.52 38.84
C SER A 854 9.85 27.26 40.23
N LYS A 855 8.72 27.93 40.52
CA LYS A 855 7.93 27.75 41.74
C LYS A 855 6.49 28.18 41.52
N SER A 856 5.55 27.58 42.28
CA SER A 856 4.13 27.89 42.20
C SER A 856 3.88 29.36 42.52
N LEU A 857 3.04 30.04 41.74
CA LEU A 857 2.63 31.44 41.97
C LEU A 857 1.41 31.80 41.10
N GLU A 858 0.85 32.99 41.30
CA GLU A 858 -0.15 33.56 40.40
C GLU A 858 0.29 34.93 39.85
N LEU A 859 0.20 35.11 38.53
CA LEU A 859 0.36 36.39 37.83
C LEU A 859 -1.00 36.93 37.37
N ARG A 860 -1.35 38.16 37.74
CA ARG A 860 -2.57 38.84 37.28
C ARG A 860 -2.24 40.22 36.69
N GLY A 861 -2.52 40.40 35.39
CA GLY A 861 -2.53 41.71 34.75
C GLY A 861 -3.92 42.39 34.81
N ALA A 862 -4.00 43.60 34.27
CA ALA A 862 -5.25 44.35 34.11
C ALA A 862 -6.06 43.87 32.89
N GLY A 863 -5.39 43.37 31.86
CA GLY A 863 -5.98 42.87 30.62
C GLY A 863 -4.87 42.57 29.59
N PRO A 864 -5.07 41.62 28.67
CA PRO A 864 -4.01 41.23 27.72
C PRO A 864 -3.61 42.33 26.72
N ASN A 865 -4.37 43.42 26.63
CA ASN A 865 -4.03 44.62 25.85
C ASN A 865 -3.52 45.78 26.74
N HIS A 866 -3.56 45.62 28.07
CA HIS A 866 -3.23 46.66 29.07
C HIS A 866 -1.95 46.33 29.85
N THR A 867 -1.69 45.05 30.10
CA THR A 867 -0.47 44.52 30.72
C THR A 867 0.24 43.65 29.70
N LEU A 868 1.36 44.14 29.17
CA LEU A 868 2.15 43.44 28.15
C LEU A 868 3.53 43.06 28.70
N ILE A 869 3.91 41.80 28.59
CA ILE A 869 5.27 41.30 28.86
C ILE A 869 5.94 41.07 27.50
N ILE A 870 7.07 41.75 27.28
CA ILE A 870 7.71 41.82 25.96
C ILE A 870 9.19 41.46 26.07
N SER A 871 9.71 40.65 25.15
CA SER A 871 11.16 40.44 25.01
C SER A 871 11.61 40.39 23.56
N SER A 872 12.88 40.73 23.32
CA SER A 872 13.60 40.52 22.06
C SER A 872 14.76 39.53 22.21
N ALA A 873 14.86 38.85 23.36
CA ALA A 873 15.82 37.78 23.57
C ALA A 873 15.36 36.49 22.85
N GLY A 874 16.31 35.82 22.20
CA GLY A 874 16.11 34.45 21.72
C GLY A 874 15.83 33.46 22.86
N GLU A 875 15.49 32.22 22.51
CA GLU A 875 14.94 31.18 23.40
C GLU A 875 13.44 31.37 23.69
N ALA A 876 13.03 32.29 24.59
CA ALA A 876 11.62 32.64 24.81
C ALA A 876 11.38 33.96 25.56
N VAL A 877 10.13 34.45 25.60
CA VAL A 877 9.72 35.55 26.51
C VAL A 877 9.55 35.04 27.94
N LEU A 878 8.90 33.88 28.12
CA LEU A 878 8.65 33.24 29.42
C LEU A 878 8.91 31.72 29.36
N LEU A 879 9.73 31.25 30.30
CA LEU A 879 10.08 29.84 30.50
C LEU A 879 9.58 29.39 31.88
N ILE A 880 8.75 28.36 31.90
CA ILE A 880 8.18 27.77 33.12
C ILE A 880 8.68 26.34 33.19
N GLN A 881 9.52 26.06 34.18
CA GLN A 881 10.18 24.75 34.34
C GLN A 881 10.09 24.27 35.78
N ASP A 882 9.67 23.02 35.96
CA ASP A 882 9.58 22.31 37.25
C ASP A 882 8.83 23.11 38.34
N ALA A 883 7.88 23.97 37.92
CA ALA A 883 7.35 25.07 38.71
C ALA A 883 6.15 24.73 39.61
N GLY A 884 5.77 23.45 39.72
CA GLY A 884 4.53 23.07 40.42
C GLY A 884 3.28 23.57 39.69
N GLU A 885 2.44 24.35 40.38
CA GLU A 885 1.21 24.92 39.82
C GLU A 885 1.30 26.44 39.63
N LEU A 886 1.10 26.88 38.38
CA LEU A 886 1.12 28.29 37.98
C LEU A 886 -0.26 28.73 37.51
N SER A 887 -0.68 29.93 37.92
CA SER A 887 -1.85 30.65 37.38
C SER A 887 -1.40 31.94 36.70
N VAL A 888 -1.88 32.20 35.49
CA VAL A 888 -1.60 33.42 34.72
C VAL A 888 -2.92 33.93 34.12
N ALA A 889 -3.29 35.16 34.42
CA ALA A 889 -4.52 35.76 33.91
C ALA A 889 -4.32 37.20 33.43
N ASN A 890 -5.07 37.57 32.38
CA ASN A 890 -5.18 38.95 31.88
C ASN A 890 -3.85 39.59 31.44
N ILE A 891 -2.94 38.83 30.81
CA ILE A 891 -1.61 39.30 30.38
C ILE A 891 -1.38 38.97 28.90
N GLY A 892 -0.81 39.91 28.15
CA GLY A 892 -0.31 39.68 26.80
C GLY A 892 1.19 39.41 26.81
N PHE A 893 1.64 38.45 26.01
CA PHE A 893 3.03 38.08 25.82
C PHE A 893 3.42 38.29 24.35
N GLU A 894 4.47 39.08 24.11
CA GLU A 894 4.96 39.36 22.76
C GLU A 894 6.48 39.18 22.65
N HIS A 895 6.92 38.42 21.65
CA HIS A 895 8.31 38.43 21.23
C HIS A 895 8.49 39.43 20.06
N GLN A 896 9.49 40.30 20.15
CA GLN A 896 9.77 41.39 19.20
C GLN A 896 11.19 41.33 18.59
N GLY A 897 11.94 40.25 18.82
CA GLY A 897 13.25 40.04 18.18
C GLY A 897 13.15 39.40 16.80
N GLU A 898 14.23 39.49 16.01
CA GLU A 898 14.38 38.73 14.75
C GLU A 898 15.00 37.32 14.98
N ALA A 899 15.53 37.07 16.17
CA ALA A 899 16.06 35.77 16.56
C ALA A 899 14.94 34.73 16.76
N TRP A 900 15.25 33.44 16.61
CA TRP A 900 14.30 32.38 16.97
C TRP A 900 13.99 32.40 18.47
N ALA A 901 12.69 32.41 18.78
CA ALA A 901 12.15 32.28 20.12
C ALA A 901 10.74 31.68 20.06
N ASP A 902 10.39 30.87 21.06
CA ASP A 902 8.99 30.69 21.44
C ASP A 902 8.50 31.96 22.16
N VAL A 903 7.19 32.19 22.23
CA VAL A 903 6.66 33.22 23.14
C VAL A 903 6.69 32.68 24.57
N LEU A 904 6.20 31.46 24.77
CA LEU A 904 6.16 30.81 26.08
C LEU A 904 6.41 29.30 25.98
N ARG A 905 7.22 28.74 26.90
CA ARG A 905 7.45 27.28 27.04
C ARG A 905 7.14 26.78 28.46
N VAL A 906 6.38 25.69 28.55
CA VAL A 906 6.01 24.98 29.79
C VAL A 906 6.61 23.58 29.79
N SER A 907 7.54 23.33 30.71
CA SER A 907 8.30 22.09 30.84
C SER A 907 8.07 21.46 32.23
N ASN A 908 7.63 20.20 32.25
CA ASN A 908 7.26 19.41 33.44
C ASN A 908 6.38 20.14 34.49
N SER A 909 5.54 21.09 34.09
CA SER A 909 4.81 21.98 35.00
C SER A 909 3.29 21.94 34.78
N ALA A 910 2.52 22.36 35.78
CA ALA A 910 1.08 22.57 35.66
C ALA A 910 0.77 24.07 35.49
N ALA A 911 0.54 24.53 34.26
CA ALA A 911 0.40 25.96 33.96
C ALA A 911 -0.99 26.30 33.40
N ASN A 912 -1.70 27.17 34.10
CA ASN A 912 -3.03 27.64 33.75
C ASN A 912 -2.99 29.08 33.22
N PHE A 913 -3.65 29.33 32.09
CA PHE A 913 -3.72 30.61 31.38
C PHE A 913 -5.17 30.99 31.11
N ASN A 914 -5.60 32.20 31.50
CA ASN A 914 -6.96 32.67 31.24
C ASN A 914 -7.00 34.12 30.72
N ASN A 915 -7.67 34.35 29.58
CA ASN A 915 -7.72 35.65 28.89
C ASN A 915 -6.32 36.25 28.66
N CYS A 916 -5.40 35.41 28.18
CA CYS A 916 -4.04 35.81 27.80
C CYS A 916 -3.94 36.01 26.28
N MET A 917 -2.85 36.65 25.83
CA MET A 917 -2.53 36.80 24.40
C MET A 917 -1.09 36.38 24.13
N PHE A 918 -0.84 35.70 23.01
CA PHE A 918 0.48 35.13 22.67
C PHE A 918 0.84 35.43 21.21
N LYS A 919 1.93 36.18 20.99
CA LYS A 919 2.32 36.70 19.67
C LYS A 919 3.84 36.76 19.47
N GLY A 920 4.30 36.54 18.23
CA GLY A 920 5.67 36.81 17.82
C GLY A 920 6.63 35.61 17.83
N GLY A 921 6.13 34.37 17.88
CA GLY A 921 6.96 33.17 17.73
C GLY A 921 7.65 33.11 16.35
N VAL A 922 8.97 33.31 16.31
CA VAL A 922 9.78 33.46 15.09
C VAL A 922 10.28 32.12 14.54
N TYR A 923 10.44 31.99 13.23
CA TYR A 923 10.96 30.78 12.57
C TYR A 923 12.50 30.71 12.54
N ASN A 924 13.07 29.55 12.87
CA ASN A 924 14.50 29.26 12.76
C ASN A 924 14.84 28.69 11.38
N GLN A 925 15.60 29.43 10.57
CA GLN A 925 16.02 28.97 9.23
C GLN A 925 17.07 27.85 9.28
N GLU A 926 17.99 27.87 10.25
CA GLU A 926 19.08 26.89 10.38
C GLU A 926 18.55 25.52 10.83
N GLN A 927 17.73 25.52 11.89
CA GLN A 927 17.15 24.32 12.49
C GLN A 927 15.84 23.88 11.81
N ARG A 928 15.31 24.68 10.88
CA ARG A 928 14.00 24.48 10.21
C ARG A 928 12.84 24.28 11.19
N SER A 929 12.87 25.02 12.30
CA SER A 929 11.96 24.86 13.44
C SER A 929 11.20 26.14 13.75
N GLY A 930 9.90 26.03 14.04
CA GLY A 930 9.03 27.17 14.32
C GLY A 930 8.99 27.59 15.78
N GLY A 931 9.18 28.88 16.04
CA GLY A 931 8.82 29.48 17.33
C GLY A 931 7.31 29.48 17.54
N SER A 932 6.90 29.05 18.73
CA SER A 932 5.49 28.78 19.07
C SER A 932 4.92 29.83 20.01
N GLY A 933 3.63 30.16 19.89
CA GLY A 933 2.93 31.04 20.84
C GLY A 933 2.84 30.44 22.24
N LEU A 934 2.68 29.12 22.35
CA LEU A 934 2.74 28.38 23.61
C LEU A 934 3.18 26.93 23.36
N VAL A 935 4.27 26.50 24.01
CA VAL A 935 4.75 25.11 24.00
C VAL A 935 4.40 24.43 25.31
N PHE A 936 3.84 23.22 25.24
CA PHE A 936 3.77 22.27 26.35
C PHE A 936 4.64 21.04 26.03
N GLU A 937 5.55 20.70 26.94
CA GLU A 937 6.49 19.59 26.78
C GLU A 937 6.75 18.83 28.10
N GLY A 938 7.54 17.77 28.05
CA GLY A 938 7.72 16.82 29.14
C GLY A 938 6.40 16.17 29.52
N ASN A 939 6.11 16.13 30.82
CA ASN A 939 4.82 15.70 31.37
C ASN A 939 3.89 16.88 31.74
N SER A 940 4.04 18.04 31.08
CA SER A 940 3.29 19.25 31.45
C SER A 940 1.78 19.13 31.23
N ARG A 941 1.03 19.81 32.11
CA ARG A 941 -0.44 19.85 32.13
C ARG A 941 -0.95 21.28 32.35
N GLY A 942 -2.27 21.47 32.31
CA GLY A 942 -2.92 22.73 32.69
C GLY A 942 -4.00 23.16 31.71
N LYS A 943 -4.64 24.29 32.00
CA LYS A 943 -5.78 24.82 31.22
C LYS A 943 -5.41 26.12 30.52
N VAL A 944 -5.66 26.21 29.22
CA VAL A 944 -5.56 27.44 28.42
C VAL A 944 -6.97 27.83 28.01
N GLN A 945 -7.46 28.93 28.55
CA GLN A 945 -8.87 29.33 28.43
C GLN A 945 -9.02 30.77 27.94
N ASN A 946 -10.04 31.01 27.10
CA ASN A 946 -10.45 32.35 26.64
C ASN A 946 -9.32 33.20 26.03
N SER A 947 -8.25 32.56 25.56
CA SER A 947 -6.98 33.21 25.19
C SER A 947 -6.81 33.32 23.68
N ARG A 948 -5.88 34.18 23.24
CA ARG A 948 -5.75 34.61 21.84
C ARG A 948 -4.34 34.38 21.30
N PHE A 949 -4.24 33.77 20.12
CA PHE A 949 -2.96 33.42 19.50
C PHE A 949 -2.90 33.91 18.05
N ASN A 950 -1.97 34.82 17.75
CA ASN A 950 -1.74 35.30 16.39
C ASN A 950 -0.27 35.64 16.10
N GLY A 951 0.12 35.65 14.82
CA GLY A 951 1.47 36.07 14.42
C GLY A 951 2.60 35.19 14.97
N ASN A 952 2.36 33.88 15.11
CA ASN A 952 3.37 32.88 15.47
C ASN A 952 3.59 31.88 14.32
N TYR A 953 4.72 31.17 14.29
CA TYR A 953 4.87 30.06 13.33
C TYR A 953 3.99 28.84 13.71
N ILE A 954 3.89 28.53 15.00
CA ILE A 954 2.87 27.61 15.54
C ILE A 954 2.12 28.37 16.64
N ALA A 955 0.79 28.33 16.69
CA ALA A 955 0.06 29.02 17.75
C ALA A 955 0.19 28.27 19.10
N VAL A 956 -0.14 26.98 19.12
CA VAL A 956 0.08 26.09 20.28
C VAL A 956 0.75 24.79 19.84
N ASN A 957 1.77 24.35 20.58
CA ASN A 957 2.61 23.19 20.27
C ASN A 957 2.64 22.23 21.48
N ALA A 958 1.91 21.12 21.40
CA ALA A 958 1.82 20.11 22.47
C ALA A 958 2.61 18.86 22.09
N ARG A 959 3.71 18.61 22.80
CA ARG A 959 4.68 17.54 22.46
C ARG A 959 5.04 16.64 23.63
N GLN A 960 5.95 15.68 23.41
CA GLN A 960 6.36 14.66 24.37
C GLN A 960 5.16 13.91 25.00
N ARG A 961 4.89 14.06 26.30
CA ARG A 961 3.76 13.41 27.01
C ARG A 961 2.78 14.44 27.58
N SER A 962 2.77 15.65 27.06
CA SER A 962 1.97 16.75 27.60
C SER A 962 0.46 16.55 27.42
N GLN A 963 -0.31 17.08 28.37
CA GLN A 963 -1.76 16.94 28.47
C GLN A 963 -2.45 18.28 28.82
N PRO A 964 -2.32 19.34 27.99
CA PRO A 964 -3.03 20.59 28.19
C PRO A 964 -4.50 20.51 27.73
N LEU A 965 -5.39 21.16 28.47
CA LEU A 965 -6.77 21.46 28.05
C LEU A 965 -6.80 22.84 27.40
N LEU A 966 -7.04 22.91 26.09
CA LEU A 966 -7.28 24.15 25.34
C LEU A 966 -8.79 24.31 25.19
N SER A 967 -9.40 25.36 25.75
CA SER A 967 -10.85 25.61 25.59
C SER A 967 -11.26 27.06 25.43
N GLY A 968 -12.17 27.35 24.49
CA GLY A 968 -12.68 28.71 24.25
C GLY A 968 -11.65 29.69 23.70
N ASN A 969 -10.56 29.21 23.09
CA ASN A 969 -9.49 30.06 22.56
C ASN A 969 -9.74 30.47 21.09
N GLU A 970 -9.26 31.64 20.71
CA GLU A 970 -9.26 32.14 19.33
C GLU A 970 -7.82 32.05 18.78
N ILE A 971 -7.62 31.29 17.70
CA ILE A 971 -6.31 30.98 17.12
C ILE A 971 -6.34 31.34 15.63
N TRP A 972 -5.65 32.43 15.23
CA TRP A 972 -5.71 32.91 13.85
C TRP A 972 -4.46 33.64 13.37
N GLY A 973 -4.20 33.61 12.06
CA GLY A 973 -3.07 34.32 11.46
C GLY A 973 -1.69 33.83 11.94
N ASN A 974 -1.60 32.55 12.32
CA ASN A 974 -0.33 31.84 12.58
C ASN A 974 0.02 31.03 11.33
N HIS A 975 1.24 30.49 11.21
CA HIS A 975 1.52 29.55 10.10
C HIS A 975 0.79 28.21 10.31
N ILE A 976 0.96 27.56 11.47
CA ILE A 976 0.11 26.43 11.92
C ILE A 976 -0.71 26.86 13.13
N GLY A 977 -1.99 26.46 13.20
CA GLY A 977 -2.86 26.73 14.34
C GLY A 977 -2.42 25.95 15.58
N VAL A 978 -2.75 24.66 15.66
CA VAL A 978 -2.28 23.77 16.75
C VAL A 978 -1.45 22.63 16.15
N GLN A 979 -0.28 22.38 16.73
CA GLN A 979 0.54 21.20 16.44
C GLN A 979 0.57 20.27 17.67
N ILE A 980 0.42 18.97 17.41
CA ILE A 980 0.36 17.93 18.43
C ILE A 980 1.27 16.79 17.96
N SER A 981 2.27 16.39 18.75
CA SER A 981 3.32 15.45 18.31
C SER A 981 3.77 14.47 19.39
N GLU A 982 4.64 13.54 19.00
CA GLU A 982 5.22 12.47 19.81
C GLU A 982 4.15 11.56 20.46
N ASN A 983 3.84 11.77 21.74
CA ASN A 983 2.87 10.99 22.52
C ASN A 983 1.88 11.92 23.27
N ALA A 984 1.75 13.17 22.83
CA ALA A 984 0.93 14.16 23.53
C ALA A 984 -0.56 13.82 23.45
N ARG A 985 -1.29 14.12 24.54
CA ARG A 985 -2.73 13.88 24.68
C ARG A 985 -3.46 15.14 25.17
N PRO A 986 -3.47 16.23 24.38
CA PRO A 986 -4.21 17.43 24.72
C PRO A 986 -5.71 17.24 24.50
N VAL A 987 -6.52 18.01 25.22
CA VAL A 987 -7.97 18.12 24.97
C VAL A 987 -8.23 19.50 24.37
N LEU A 988 -8.79 19.53 23.16
CA LEU A 988 -9.20 20.75 22.44
C LEU A 988 -10.73 20.81 22.48
N LYS A 989 -11.32 21.68 23.32
CA LYS A 989 -12.78 21.80 23.47
C LYS A 989 -13.31 23.19 23.15
N SER A 990 -14.15 23.33 22.12
CA SER A 990 -14.83 24.59 21.77
C SER A 990 -13.89 25.77 21.45
N ASN A 991 -12.75 25.52 20.78
CA ASN A 991 -11.86 26.56 20.26
C ASN A 991 -12.24 26.98 18.84
N ARG A 992 -11.81 28.17 18.42
CA ARG A 992 -11.97 28.69 17.06
C ARG A 992 -10.61 28.91 16.40
N ILE A 993 -10.31 28.06 15.41
CA ILE A 993 -9.01 27.93 14.75
C ILE A 993 -9.18 28.30 13.28
N ARG A 994 -8.81 29.53 12.90
CA ARG A 994 -9.13 30.07 11.57
C ARG A 994 -8.00 30.84 10.90
N GLU A 995 -8.06 30.97 9.58
CA GLU A 995 -7.20 31.87 8.80
C GLU A 995 -5.68 31.65 8.98
N ASN A 996 -5.24 30.48 9.46
CA ASN A 996 -3.82 30.16 9.57
C ASN A 996 -3.23 29.84 8.18
N PHE A 997 -1.96 30.17 7.94
CA PHE A 997 -1.33 30.12 6.60
C PHE A 997 -1.03 28.70 6.09
N ASN A 998 -1.25 27.68 6.92
CA ASN A 998 -1.08 26.26 6.62
C ASN A 998 -2.25 25.49 7.27
N ASN A 999 -1.99 24.31 7.85
CA ASN A 999 -3.01 23.49 8.51
C ASN A 999 -3.60 24.15 9.77
N GLY A 1000 -4.90 23.95 10.00
CA GLY A 1000 -5.58 24.37 11.24
C GLY A 1000 -5.10 23.57 12.47
N ILE A 1001 -5.20 22.25 12.41
CA ILE A 1001 -4.65 21.32 13.41
C ILE A 1001 -3.77 20.28 12.71
N ALA A 1002 -2.54 20.09 13.19
CA ALA A 1002 -1.62 19.05 12.76
C ALA A 1002 -1.39 18.03 13.90
N ILE A 1003 -1.65 16.75 13.62
CA ILE A 1003 -1.54 15.62 14.54
C ILE A 1003 -0.46 14.68 13.99
N LEU A 1004 0.62 14.50 14.74
CA LEU A 1004 1.84 13.84 14.31
C LEU A 1004 2.18 12.62 15.21
N ASP A 1005 3.00 11.72 14.67
CA ASP A 1005 3.61 10.59 15.41
C ASP A 1005 2.58 9.65 16.07
N GLN A 1006 2.60 9.51 17.40
CA GLN A 1006 1.65 8.73 18.21
C GLN A 1006 0.77 9.64 19.09
N ALA A 1007 0.58 10.91 18.70
CA ALA A 1007 -0.30 11.84 19.42
C ALA A 1007 -1.75 11.34 19.45
N GLN A 1008 -2.40 11.43 20.62
CA GLN A 1008 -3.76 10.94 20.85
C GLN A 1008 -4.64 12.04 21.47
N PRO A 1009 -5.00 13.09 20.70
CA PRO A 1009 -5.80 14.19 21.20
C PRO A 1009 -7.29 13.85 21.31
N GLU A 1010 -8.00 14.58 22.16
CA GLU A 1010 -9.46 14.70 22.07
C GLU A 1010 -9.81 16.07 21.45
N ILE A 1011 -10.51 16.06 20.32
CA ILE A 1011 -10.88 17.27 19.57
C ILE A 1011 -12.41 17.35 19.55
N GLU A 1012 -12.99 18.17 20.43
CA GLU A 1012 -14.43 18.27 20.68
C GLU A 1012 -15.01 19.67 20.37
N ALA A 1013 -16.08 19.74 19.59
CA ALA A 1013 -16.90 20.94 19.39
C ALA A 1013 -16.15 22.21 18.89
N ASN A 1014 -14.97 22.05 18.28
CA ASN A 1014 -14.16 23.15 17.75
C ASN A 1014 -14.66 23.62 16.37
N GLN A 1015 -14.34 24.88 16.04
CA GLN A 1015 -14.50 25.46 14.71
C GLN A 1015 -13.12 25.55 14.04
N VAL A 1016 -12.91 24.84 12.93
CA VAL A 1016 -11.67 24.84 12.14
C VAL A 1016 -11.97 25.36 10.73
N ILE A 1017 -11.76 26.67 10.51
CA ILE A 1017 -12.41 27.42 9.42
C ILE A 1017 -11.42 28.28 8.60
N ASP A 1018 -11.58 28.38 7.28
CA ASP A 1018 -10.84 29.33 6.40
C ASP A 1018 -9.29 29.22 6.41
N ASN A 1019 -8.72 28.13 6.92
CA ASN A 1019 -7.26 27.91 6.94
C ASN A 1019 -6.69 27.67 5.53
N LYS A 1020 -5.42 28.01 5.29
CA LYS A 1020 -4.84 28.08 3.93
C LYS A 1020 -4.20 26.78 3.43
N ALA A 1021 -4.25 25.71 4.22
CA ALA A 1021 -4.09 24.33 3.74
C ALA A 1021 -5.28 23.48 4.19
N ASN A 1022 -5.07 22.38 4.92
CA ASN A 1022 -6.12 21.49 5.40
C ASN A 1022 -6.73 21.99 6.73
N GLY A 1023 -7.96 21.57 7.04
CA GLY A 1023 -8.55 21.78 8.36
C GLY A 1023 -7.81 20.98 9.43
N LEU A 1024 -7.87 19.65 9.34
CA LEU A 1024 -7.10 18.72 10.16
C LEU A 1024 -6.14 17.90 9.28
N PHE A 1025 -4.92 17.67 9.77
CA PHE A 1025 -3.88 16.89 9.10
C PHE A 1025 -3.28 15.85 10.03
N PHE A 1026 -3.35 14.57 9.65
CA PHE A 1026 -2.79 13.43 10.40
C PHE A 1026 -1.61 12.81 9.64
N TYR A 1027 -0.43 12.84 10.26
CA TYR A 1027 0.80 12.21 9.77
C TYR A 1027 1.43 11.39 10.90
N GLY A 1028 0.97 10.15 11.09
CA GLY A 1028 1.33 9.38 12.28
C GLY A 1028 1.15 7.87 12.15
N ALA A 1029 1.42 7.19 13.26
CA ALA A 1029 1.11 5.79 13.50
C ALA A 1029 -0.29 5.65 14.12
N LYS A 1030 -0.64 4.43 14.54
CA LYS A 1030 -2.00 4.02 14.92
C LYS A 1030 -2.52 4.75 16.17
N PHE A 1031 -3.86 4.82 16.28
CA PHE A 1031 -4.62 5.35 17.41
C PHE A 1031 -4.49 6.86 17.67
N ASN A 1032 -4.89 7.71 16.72
CA ASN A 1032 -4.72 9.17 16.80
C ASN A 1032 -5.85 9.93 17.51
N GLY A 1033 -6.41 9.33 18.56
CA GLY A 1033 -7.45 9.96 19.39
C GLY A 1033 -8.82 10.09 18.73
N THR A 1034 -9.62 11.07 19.19
CA THR A 1034 -11.03 11.25 18.81
C THR A 1034 -11.32 12.66 18.32
N ILE A 1035 -12.19 12.77 17.32
CA ILE A 1035 -12.59 14.02 16.68
C ILE A 1035 -14.12 14.01 16.60
N ARG A 1036 -14.78 14.72 17.53
CA ARG A 1036 -16.24 14.69 17.69
C ARG A 1036 -16.94 16.05 17.75
N ASN A 1037 -18.10 16.18 17.12
CA ASN A 1037 -18.94 17.39 17.11
C ASN A 1037 -18.29 18.66 16.51
N ASN A 1038 -17.19 18.56 15.76
CA ASN A 1038 -16.48 19.73 15.22
C ASN A 1038 -17.10 20.25 13.91
N GLN A 1039 -16.77 21.50 13.58
CA GLN A 1039 -17.13 22.16 12.32
C GLN A 1039 -15.85 22.47 11.53
N VAL A 1040 -15.66 21.78 10.40
CA VAL A 1040 -14.44 21.86 9.57
C VAL A 1040 -14.82 22.43 8.21
N LEU A 1041 -14.71 23.76 8.08
CA LEU A 1041 -15.41 24.54 7.06
C LEU A 1041 -14.46 25.41 6.21
N ASN A 1042 -14.73 25.58 4.92
CA ASN A 1042 -14.03 26.53 4.03
C ASN A 1042 -12.49 26.44 3.97
N ASN A 1043 -11.86 25.38 4.45
CA ASN A 1043 -10.39 25.27 4.40
C ASN A 1043 -9.93 25.13 2.94
N ARG A 1044 -8.78 25.70 2.58
CA ARG A 1044 -8.35 25.83 1.17
C ARG A 1044 -8.24 24.49 0.47
N ASP A 1045 -7.68 23.50 1.15
CA ASP A 1045 -7.40 22.19 0.59
C ASP A 1045 -8.46 21.20 1.10
N LEU A 1046 -8.09 20.17 1.86
CA LEU A 1046 -9.03 19.18 2.40
C LEU A 1046 -9.63 19.62 3.74
N GLY A 1047 -10.83 19.12 4.05
CA GLY A 1047 -11.36 19.20 5.42
C GLY A 1047 -10.48 18.42 6.40
N ILE A 1048 -10.31 17.12 6.15
CA ILE A 1048 -9.43 16.23 6.93
C ILE A 1048 -8.56 15.39 5.99
N LEU A 1049 -7.24 15.38 6.20
CA LEU A 1049 -6.28 14.53 5.50
C LEU A 1049 -5.62 13.53 6.46
N LEU A 1050 -5.63 12.24 6.09
CA LEU A 1050 -5.04 11.14 6.85
C LEU A 1050 -4.00 10.37 6.02
N THR A 1051 -2.79 10.21 6.56
CA THR A 1051 -1.67 9.51 5.89
C THR A 1051 -0.98 8.48 6.81
N ASN A 1052 0.05 7.80 6.31
CA ASN A 1052 0.82 6.76 7.00
C ASN A 1052 -0.06 5.61 7.55
N GLU A 1053 0.01 5.33 8.86
CA GLU A 1053 -0.82 4.32 9.54
C GLU A 1053 -1.76 4.97 10.55
N SER A 1054 -2.26 6.18 10.25
CA SER A 1054 -3.16 6.91 11.13
C SER A 1054 -4.52 6.22 11.28
N GLN A 1055 -5.04 6.18 12.51
CA GLN A 1055 -6.30 5.51 12.89
C GLN A 1055 -7.04 6.29 13.99
N PRO A 1056 -7.68 7.42 13.69
CA PRO A 1056 -8.58 8.12 14.61
C PRO A 1056 -10.04 7.62 14.54
N THR A 1057 -10.85 8.04 15.51
CA THR A 1057 -12.32 8.01 15.42
C THR A 1057 -12.85 9.41 15.09
N ILE A 1058 -13.59 9.53 13.99
CA ILE A 1058 -14.16 10.78 13.47
C ILE A 1058 -15.69 10.64 13.50
N GLU A 1059 -16.36 11.38 14.38
CA GLU A 1059 -17.82 11.23 14.59
C GLU A 1059 -18.59 12.55 14.80
N ASP A 1060 -19.85 12.60 14.35
CA ASP A 1060 -20.76 13.75 14.54
C ASP A 1060 -20.24 15.11 14.00
N ASN A 1061 -19.22 15.11 13.11
CA ASN A 1061 -18.62 16.35 12.59
C ASN A 1061 -19.34 16.86 11.34
N LYS A 1062 -19.25 18.18 11.12
CA LYS A 1062 -19.73 18.86 9.90
C LYS A 1062 -18.51 19.29 9.08
N ILE A 1063 -18.30 18.66 7.91
CA ILE A 1063 -17.10 18.83 7.08
C ILE A 1063 -17.52 19.37 5.71
N GLN A 1064 -17.46 20.69 5.52
CA GLN A 1064 -18.24 21.37 4.47
C GLN A 1064 -17.50 22.50 3.76
N TRP A 1065 -17.82 22.72 2.49
CA TRP A 1065 -17.32 23.86 1.67
C TRP A 1065 -15.79 23.96 1.52
N ASN A 1066 -15.03 22.91 1.85
CA ASN A 1066 -13.58 22.90 1.70
C ASN A 1066 -13.19 22.91 0.20
N GLY A 1067 -12.04 23.49 -0.11
CA GLY A 1067 -11.64 23.82 -1.48
C GLY A 1067 -11.15 22.65 -2.33
N MET A 1068 -10.93 21.48 -1.72
CA MET A 1068 -10.81 20.17 -2.36
C MET A 1068 -11.92 19.24 -1.84
N GLY A 1069 -11.59 18.04 -1.36
CA GLY A 1069 -12.55 17.09 -0.80
C GLY A 1069 -12.82 17.25 0.70
N GLY A 1070 -13.80 16.50 1.21
CA GLY A 1070 -14.17 16.50 2.63
C GLY A 1070 -13.14 15.76 3.50
N ILE A 1071 -12.99 14.45 3.27
CA ILE A 1071 -11.99 13.60 3.96
C ILE A 1071 -11.13 12.87 2.90
N GLN A 1072 -9.83 12.75 3.11
CA GLN A 1072 -8.97 11.89 2.28
C GLN A 1072 -8.08 10.94 3.12
N TYR A 1073 -8.04 9.68 2.68
CA TYR A 1073 -7.21 8.60 3.22
C TYR A 1073 -6.12 8.18 2.21
N ASN A 1074 -4.87 8.22 2.65
CA ASN A 1074 -3.68 7.80 1.90
C ASN A 1074 -2.86 6.73 2.65
N ASP A 1075 -1.89 6.14 1.94
CA ASP A 1075 -0.94 5.13 2.44
C ASP A 1075 -1.62 3.85 2.98
N ARG A 1076 -1.77 3.75 4.31
CA ARG A 1076 -2.42 2.67 5.07
C ARG A 1076 -3.37 3.25 6.14
N ALA A 1077 -3.83 4.48 5.96
CA ALA A 1077 -4.69 5.14 6.92
C ALA A 1077 -6.05 4.40 7.06
N SER A 1078 -6.59 4.40 8.27
CA SER A 1078 -7.80 3.66 8.66
C SER A 1078 -8.45 4.36 9.87
N GLY A 1079 -9.18 3.63 10.72
CA GLY A 1079 -10.03 4.18 11.76
C GLY A 1079 -11.50 4.19 11.35
N ILE A 1080 -12.32 4.91 12.12
CA ILE A 1080 -13.79 4.87 12.03
C ILE A 1080 -14.29 6.27 11.71
N VAL A 1081 -15.15 6.38 10.69
CA VAL A 1081 -15.86 7.60 10.30
C VAL A 1081 -17.36 7.30 10.45
N ARG A 1082 -18.05 7.94 11.40
CA ARG A 1082 -19.50 7.68 11.63
C ARG A 1082 -20.34 8.91 11.95
N TYR A 1083 -21.60 8.94 11.52
CA TYR A 1083 -22.56 10.03 11.81
C TYR A 1083 -22.11 11.44 11.36
N ASN A 1084 -21.11 11.55 10.48
CA ASN A 1084 -20.63 12.84 9.99
C ASN A 1084 -21.48 13.37 8.82
N VAL A 1085 -21.54 14.69 8.68
CA VAL A 1085 -22.20 15.38 7.54
C VAL A 1085 -21.14 16.04 6.65
N ILE A 1086 -20.83 15.38 5.53
CA ILE A 1086 -19.77 15.73 4.60
C ILE A 1086 -20.39 16.28 3.32
N GLN A 1087 -20.44 17.61 3.17
CA GLN A 1087 -21.24 18.22 2.11
C GLN A 1087 -20.66 19.47 1.43
N ALA A 1088 -21.05 19.70 0.17
CA ALA A 1088 -20.74 20.90 -0.60
C ALA A 1088 -19.23 21.24 -0.72
N ASN A 1089 -18.35 20.24 -0.60
CA ASN A 1089 -16.91 20.40 -0.86
C ASN A 1089 -16.66 20.46 -2.37
N LYS A 1090 -15.58 21.13 -2.81
CA LYS A 1090 -15.31 21.42 -4.25
C LYS A 1090 -14.72 20.26 -5.04
N SER A 1091 -14.49 19.12 -4.41
CA SER A 1091 -14.15 17.84 -5.05
C SER A 1091 -15.06 16.74 -4.49
N GLY A 1092 -14.60 15.48 -4.43
CA GLY A 1092 -15.37 14.39 -3.85
C GLY A 1092 -15.60 14.52 -2.33
N GLY A 1093 -16.59 13.80 -1.80
CA GLY A 1093 -16.93 13.79 -0.37
C GLY A 1093 -15.85 13.11 0.46
N VAL A 1094 -15.59 11.82 0.20
CA VAL A 1094 -14.50 11.05 0.81
C VAL A 1094 -13.66 10.34 -0.27
N LYS A 1095 -12.33 10.49 -0.21
CA LYS A 1095 -11.39 9.81 -1.11
C LYS A 1095 -10.53 8.80 -0.34
N ILE A 1096 -10.38 7.58 -0.86
CA ILE A 1096 -9.71 6.46 -0.16
C ILE A 1096 -8.74 5.77 -1.12
N THR A 1097 -7.44 5.89 -0.88
CA THR A 1097 -6.39 5.54 -1.86
C THR A 1097 -5.33 4.57 -1.32
N ASN A 1098 -4.37 4.20 -2.17
CA ASN A 1098 -3.19 3.40 -1.85
C ASN A 1098 -3.50 2.00 -1.30
N SER A 1099 -3.49 1.83 0.02
CA SER A 1099 -3.84 0.59 0.74
C SER A 1099 -4.59 0.92 2.04
N SER A 1100 -5.31 2.05 2.04
CA SER A 1100 -6.15 2.52 3.13
C SER A 1100 -7.38 1.62 3.32
N HIS A 1101 -7.78 1.38 4.56
CA HIS A 1101 -8.89 0.50 4.89
C HIS A 1101 -9.76 1.04 6.06
N PRO A 1102 -10.29 2.28 5.96
CA PRO A 1102 -11.19 2.84 6.97
C PRO A 1102 -12.56 2.15 6.99
N THR A 1103 -13.28 2.32 8.10
CA THR A 1103 -14.70 1.96 8.22
C THR A 1103 -15.56 3.22 8.19
N LEU A 1104 -16.30 3.42 7.10
CA LEU A 1104 -17.27 4.48 6.91
C LEU A 1104 -18.65 3.91 7.23
N LYS A 1105 -19.25 4.33 8.35
CA LYS A 1105 -20.56 3.83 8.79
C LYS A 1105 -21.56 4.95 9.10
N GLU A 1106 -22.76 4.91 8.51
CA GLU A 1106 -23.89 5.82 8.84
C GLU A 1106 -23.55 7.32 8.70
N ASN A 1107 -22.79 7.71 7.67
CA ASN A 1107 -22.49 9.11 7.35
C ASN A 1107 -23.45 9.66 6.28
N ILE A 1108 -23.66 10.98 6.29
CA ILE A 1108 -24.40 11.71 5.26
C ILE A 1108 -23.40 12.45 4.37
N ILE A 1109 -23.27 12.01 3.11
CA ILE A 1109 -22.29 12.52 2.14
C ILE A 1109 -23.05 13.15 0.97
N LYS A 1110 -23.17 14.48 0.97
CA LYS A 1110 -24.19 15.19 0.19
C LYS A 1110 -23.68 16.36 -0.66
N GLY A 1111 -24.10 16.45 -1.92
CA GLY A 1111 -23.93 17.68 -2.72
C GLY A 1111 -22.48 18.12 -2.94
N ASN A 1112 -21.52 17.20 -2.88
CA ASN A 1112 -20.12 17.48 -3.18
C ASN A 1112 -19.93 17.56 -4.71
N HIS A 1113 -18.90 18.29 -5.17
CA HIS A 1113 -18.73 18.61 -6.58
C HIS A 1113 -18.09 17.48 -7.42
N GLY A 1114 -17.47 16.49 -6.76
CA GLY A 1114 -17.10 15.20 -7.36
C GLY A 1114 -17.97 14.07 -6.82
N ASP A 1115 -17.40 12.86 -6.81
CA ASP A 1115 -18.07 11.65 -6.29
C ASP A 1115 -18.39 11.76 -4.79
N GLY A 1116 -19.40 11.03 -4.32
CA GLY A 1116 -19.69 10.88 -2.90
C GLY A 1116 -18.51 10.19 -2.17
N ILE A 1117 -18.20 8.97 -2.59
CA ILE A 1117 -17.04 8.20 -2.12
C ILE A 1117 -16.22 7.71 -3.31
N GLU A 1118 -14.93 8.04 -3.36
CA GLU A 1118 -13.98 7.53 -4.35
C GLU A 1118 -12.99 6.54 -3.70
N ILE A 1119 -12.83 5.35 -4.27
CA ILE A 1119 -11.99 4.25 -3.77
C ILE A 1119 -11.00 3.83 -4.86
N SER A 1120 -9.69 3.88 -4.59
CA SER A 1120 -8.64 3.61 -5.59
C SER A 1120 -7.54 2.62 -5.17
N ASP A 1121 -6.77 2.15 -6.16
CA ASP A 1121 -5.51 1.39 -6.04
C ASP A 1121 -5.63 -0.02 -5.42
N LYS A 1122 -5.60 -0.08 -4.08
CA LYS A 1122 -5.81 -1.29 -3.26
C LYS A 1122 -6.59 -0.94 -1.99
N ALA A 1123 -7.25 0.21 -1.96
CA ALA A 1123 -8.10 0.59 -0.85
C ALA A 1123 -9.21 -0.45 -0.68
N ALA A 1124 -9.34 -0.96 0.54
CA ALA A 1124 -10.28 -2.00 0.92
C ALA A 1124 -11.14 -1.55 2.12
N PRO A 1125 -11.91 -0.45 1.99
CA PRO A 1125 -12.72 0.07 3.08
C PRO A 1125 -13.93 -0.83 3.38
N THR A 1126 -14.51 -0.63 4.56
CA THR A 1126 -15.89 -1.04 4.84
C THR A 1126 -16.78 0.20 4.77
N VAL A 1127 -17.79 0.18 3.90
CA VAL A 1127 -18.73 1.27 3.64
C VAL A 1127 -20.14 0.74 3.92
N ASP A 1128 -20.67 1.04 5.10
CA ASP A 1128 -21.85 0.41 5.68
C ASP A 1128 -22.95 1.43 6.06
N GLY A 1129 -24.13 1.37 5.44
CA GLY A 1129 -25.28 2.17 5.85
C GLY A 1129 -25.16 3.69 5.67
N ASN A 1130 -24.32 4.18 4.75
CA ASN A 1130 -24.14 5.61 4.50
C ASN A 1130 -25.21 6.16 3.54
N GLU A 1131 -25.66 7.40 3.75
CA GLU A 1131 -26.49 8.16 2.82
C GLU A 1131 -25.62 8.99 1.89
N ILE A 1132 -25.68 8.73 0.59
CA ILE A 1132 -24.80 9.34 -0.42
C ILE A 1132 -25.66 10.01 -1.49
N ILE A 1133 -25.86 11.33 -1.34
CA ILE A 1133 -27.03 12.01 -1.90
C ILE A 1133 -26.65 13.24 -2.74
N GLN A 1134 -27.21 13.37 -3.94
CA GLN A 1134 -27.15 14.61 -4.75
C GLN A 1134 -25.72 15.14 -5.04
N ASN A 1135 -24.69 14.30 -5.01
CA ASN A 1135 -23.33 14.67 -5.42
C ASN A 1135 -23.26 14.83 -6.96
N ASN A 1136 -22.31 15.63 -7.45
CA ASN A 1136 -22.16 15.91 -8.89
C ASN A 1136 -21.39 14.81 -9.66
N GLY A 1137 -20.66 13.95 -8.96
CA GLY A 1137 -20.10 12.72 -9.52
C GLY A 1137 -20.97 11.51 -9.23
N ASP A 1138 -20.34 10.33 -9.19
CA ASP A 1138 -20.97 9.08 -8.81
C ASP A 1138 -21.29 9.05 -7.30
N GLY A 1139 -22.17 8.16 -6.87
CA GLY A 1139 -22.39 7.88 -5.45
C GLY A 1139 -21.13 7.22 -4.84
N ILE A 1140 -20.77 6.04 -5.35
CA ILE A 1140 -19.54 5.34 -4.95
C ILE A 1140 -18.76 4.91 -6.20
N SER A 1141 -17.58 5.46 -6.40
CA SER A 1141 -16.61 5.07 -7.44
C SER A 1141 -15.59 4.08 -6.91
N LEU A 1142 -15.44 2.93 -7.59
CA LEU A 1142 -14.40 1.94 -7.31
C LEU A 1142 -13.46 1.82 -8.52
N LEU A 1143 -12.41 2.62 -8.48
CA LEU A 1143 -11.46 2.82 -9.57
C LEU A 1143 -10.22 1.92 -9.39
N LEU A 1144 -10.03 0.97 -10.30
CA LEU A 1144 -8.83 0.11 -10.38
C LEU A 1144 -8.50 -0.76 -9.15
N SER A 1145 -9.36 -0.83 -8.12
CA SER A 1145 -9.02 -1.46 -6.84
C SER A 1145 -8.74 -2.98 -6.95
N SER A 1146 -8.10 -3.52 -5.91
CA SER A 1146 -7.86 -4.96 -5.75
C SER A 1146 -9.08 -5.68 -5.14
N PRO A 1147 -9.19 -7.02 -5.19
CA PRO A 1147 -10.30 -7.74 -4.58
C PRO A 1147 -10.27 -7.61 -3.05
N GLY A 1148 -11.15 -6.77 -2.51
CA GLY A 1148 -11.27 -6.50 -1.08
C GLY A 1148 -12.09 -5.22 -0.83
N GLY A 1149 -12.90 -5.22 0.23
CA GLY A 1149 -13.78 -4.12 0.60
C GLY A 1149 -15.25 -4.50 0.54
N PHE A 1150 -16.03 -3.99 1.50
CA PHE A 1150 -17.46 -4.24 1.63
C PHE A 1150 -18.22 -2.95 1.42
N VAL A 1151 -19.17 -2.93 0.50
CA VAL A 1151 -20.08 -1.80 0.26
C VAL A 1151 -21.49 -2.32 0.48
N ARG A 1152 -22.06 -2.06 1.65
CA ARG A 1152 -23.35 -2.64 2.05
C ARG A 1152 -24.32 -1.66 2.71
N ASN A 1153 -25.62 -1.92 2.54
CA ASN A 1153 -26.71 -1.16 3.16
C ASN A 1153 -26.77 0.36 2.82
N ASN A 1154 -25.93 0.85 1.90
CA ASN A 1154 -25.82 2.29 1.59
C ASN A 1154 -26.98 2.77 0.72
N ILE A 1155 -27.34 4.06 0.82
CA ILE A 1155 -28.39 4.69 0.02
C ILE A 1155 -27.74 5.71 -0.92
N CYS A 1156 -27.55 5.34 -2.20
CA CYS A 1156 -27.05 6.27 -3.23
C CYS A 1156 -28.24 6.88 -3.98
N LYS A 1157 -28.50 8.18 -3.78
CA LYS A 1157 -29.74 8.82 -4.26
C LYS A 1157 -29.56 10.19 -4.91
N GLY A 1158 -30.04 10.35 -6.14
CA GLY A 1158 -30.07 11.65 -6.83
C GLY A 1158 -28.71 12.18 -7.27
N ASN A 1159 -27.65 11.37 -7.28
CA ASN A 1159 -26.31 11.79 -7.73
C ASN A 1159 -26.30 11.97 -9.26
N GLN A 1160 -25.47 12.88 -9.78
CA GLN A 1160 -25.44 13.21 -11.21
C GLN A 1160 -24.65 12.19 -12.05
N GLY A 1161 -23.84 11.34 -11.40
CA GLY A 1161 -23.26 10.13 -11.98
C GLY A 1161 -24.02 8.85 -11.59
N TYR A 1162 -23.36 7.71 -11.67
CA TYR A 1162 -23.89 6.39 -11.32
C TYR A 1162 -24.16 6.26 -9.81
N GLY A 1163 -25.09 5.38 -9.40
CA GLY A 1163 -25.28 5.05 -7.99
C GLY A 1163 -24.06 4.37 -7.38
N ILE A 1164 -23.52 3.36 -8.06
CA ILE A 1164 -22.22 2.73 -7.78
C ILE A 1164 -21.52 2.46 -9.12
N SER A 1165 -20.23 2.74 -9.22
CA SER A 1165 -19.41 2.50 -10.42
C SER A 1165 -18.23 1.61 -10.09
N ILE A 1166 -17.99 0.57 -10.90
CA ILE A 1166 -16.96 -0.44 -10.70
C ILE A 1166 -16.14 -0.58 -11.98
N LEU A 1167 -14.88 -0.15 -11.93
CA LEU A 1167 -13.93 -0.30 -13.03
C LEU A 1167 -12.94 -1.44 -12.72
N LYS A 1168 -12.76 -2.35 -13.68
CA LYS A 1168 -11.83 -3.49 -13.54
C LYS A 1168 -10.41 -2.99 -13.21
N PRO A 1169 -9.65 -3.67 -12.32
CA PRO A 1169 -9.93 -4.99 -11.73
C PRO A 1169 -10.72 -5.00 -10.40
N ALA A 1170 -11.44 -3.93 -10.04
CA ALA A 1170 -12.16 -3.86 -8.77
C ALA A 1170 -13.19 -4.99 -8.59
N ARG A 1171 -13.23 -5.55 -7.37
CA ARG A 1171 -14.16 -6.62 -6.95
C ARG A 1171 -14.63 -6.39 -5.50
N PRO A 1172 -15.48 -5.37 -5.24
CA PRO A 1172 -16.09 -5.18 -3.93
C PRO A 1172 -17.21 -6.20 -3.68
N THR A 1173 -17.51 -6.46 -2.42
CA THR A 1173 -18.71 -7.19 -2.01
C THR A 1173 -19.87 -6.21 -1.87
N LEU A 1174 -20.82 -6.21 -2.81
CA LEU A 1174 -22.05 -5.40 -2.75
C LEU A 1174 -23.20 -6.17 -2.06
N ILE A 1175 -23.83 -5.59 -1.03
CA ILE A 1175 -24.98 -6.19 -0.33
C ILE A 1175 -26.02 -5.11 0.03
N ASN A 1176 -27.29 -5.30 -0.29
CA ASN A 1176 -28.41 -4.45 0.17
C ASN A 1176 -28.29 -2.92 -0.08
N ASN A 1177 -27.49 -2.46 -1.04
CA ASN A 1177 -27.41 -1.03 -1.37
C ASN A 1177 -28.66 -0.57 -2.13
N GLN A 1178 -29.25 0.56 -1.74
CA GLN A 1178 -30.42 1.15 -2.37
C GLN A 1178 -30.01 2.27 -3.33
N LEU A 1179 -30.41 2.18 -4.59
CA LEU A 1179 -29.97 3.08 -5.66
C LEU A 1179 -31.21 3.74 -6.29
N GLN A 1180 -31.40 5.05 -6.11
CA GLN A 1180 -32.62 5.74 -6.55
C GLN A 1180 -32.35 7.08 -7.24
N GLY A 1181 -32.74 7.20 -8.51
CA GLY A 1181 -32.76 8.47 -9.23
C GLY A 1181 -31.39 9.12 -9.44
N ASN A 1182 -30.30 8.34 -9.38
CA ASN A 1182 -29.01 8.74 -9.94
C ASN A 1182 -29.08 8.70 -11.48
N TYR A 1183 -28.04 9.13 -12.20
CA TYR A 1183 -28.01 9.04 -13.68
C TYR A 1183 -28.27 7.61 -14.17
N GLU A 1184 -27.57 6.64 -13.58
CA GLU A 1184 -27.82 5.20 -13.75
C GLU A 1184 -27.61 4.44 -12.43
N GLY A 1185 -28.04 3.18 -12.39
CA GLY A 1185 -27.98 2.32 -11.20
C GLY A 1185 -26.55 1.90 -10.83
N VAL A 1186 -26.03 0.89 -11.52
CA VAL A 1186 -24.66 0.37 -11.33
C VAL A 1186 -23.95 0.30 -12.67
N LEU A 1187 -22.78 0.93 -12.79
CA LEU A 1187 -21.85 0.66 -13.88
C LEU A 1187 -20.90 -0.47 -13.46
N TYR A 1188 -20.80 -1.51 -14.30
CA TYR A 1188 -19.73 -2.49 -14.24
C TYR A 1188 -19.01 -2.50 -15.59
N GLU A 1189 -17.87 -1.82 -15.69
CA GLU A 1189 -17.16 -1.74 -16.96
C GLU A 1189 -16.42 -3.04 -17.26
N GLU A 1190 -17.01 -3.84 -18.15
CA GLU A 1190 -16.31 -4.92 -18.84
C GLU A 1190 -15.29 -4.32 -19.82
N THR A 1191 -14.10 -3.95 -19.33
CA THR A 1191 -12.97 -3.64 -20.24
C THR A 1191 -12.76 -4.82 -21.18
N ALA A 1192 -12.91 -4.54 -22.48
CA ALA A 1192 -13.00 -5.56 -23.51
C ALA A 1192 -11.65 -6.26 -23.70
N ALA A 1193 -11.61 -7.56 -23.40
CA ALA A 1193 -10.52 -8.42 -23.86
C ALA A 1193 -10.73 -8.69 -25.36
N ALA A 1194 -10.14 -7.82 -26.19
CA ALA A 1194 -10.08 -8.03 -27.63
C ALA A 1194 -8.98 -9.07 -27.94
N ASN A 1195 -9.38 -10.35 -27.95
CA ASN A 1195 -8.62 -11.55 -28.34
C ASN A 1195 -7.28 -11.79 -27.61
#